data_AF-A0A0D2K2Y1-F1
#
_entry.id   AF-A0A0D2K2Y1-F1
#
_cell.length_a   1.000
_cell.length_b   1.000
_cell.length_c   1.000
_cell.angle_alpha   90.00
_cell.angle_beta   90.00
_cell.angle_gamma   90.00
#
_symmetry.space_group_name_H-M   'P 1'
#
loop_
_entity.id
_entity.type
_entity.pdbx_description
1 polymer ?
#
loop_
_entity_poly.entity_id
_entity_poly.type
_entity_poly.pdbx_seq_one_letter_code
_entity_poly.pdbx_strand_id
1 'polypeptide(L)'
;MPYVLKGRNVLVVGGARGLGALVAHKFAAEGCNVAINYVSNLVRAKDTAHSIEQQFGVKTFVVQGDAASREDCARIVQESLATLGGLDVIVANAGWTKFTDFKDLHALSEQEWDLCWAVNVKSNLHLLQEAAPSFNKNCDGGVLLMTSSVASLTPAGSSMAYCVTKAAGLHLMRCLASSQGPKIRVNAVLPGFLTTEWGMQFSDAQIQALKEKAVLKQELITYCTIIELERNSTTNMAQGLRVSTPQSEVDVLIIGAGPAGLMMANWMSRCGIRTRIVDKRGTKIFNGQADGLQCRTLEIFDSFDFAHRAWIESNHMLEICLWNPDPQTGIIHRSDRIPDTIPNISRFQQVVLHQGRIERFFLDSISEHSKKTLQDVPGWEEGIRVEHGVMPVSFEFDESVAEDNDAYPITVKLRHLSEQEATPKQAATSLNGSGLQDGLFRSNLSPDDTQELLEKSKALREKEGREETVKAKYMLGADGAHSWVRNQLGFKLQGESTDYIWGVLDIIPITDFPDIRMRCAIHSESSGSVMVIPRENKLVRLYIQLTTMENAGGGKRADRSKINPDTILASAQRIMKPYKIEYRYCDWWTAYQIGQRVGDSFSLKERVFLAGDAVHTHSPKAGQGMNVSMQDAFNLGWKVASVVKGTSNRSILKTYQSERRRIAQDLIDFDHRFSRLFSGRPAKDVLDEEGISMDEFKNAFVKGNLFASGVAVDYGASVIVAKAGDSIAQGDGTEVLGEEALRVISAQDRATEVKVGMRMPSFKVLNQADARPWHFQELLKSNGTWRLVVFAGDIVGIPSQRERLDQLGEKLGSATSFLKRFTPPGARYDSVIEVLTLHASKRQDVTIFDFPEVFRPWHPRDGWDYWKIHADDVSYHEGFGDAYTNYGVDRTRGAAVILRPDQYVSWVGDMDDYASMDKFFSGFMVEQPERQLTEKTAADAPVVDGISRVSLQDAERDGADGSIPATNGAVAGTAAA
;
A
#
# COMPACT_ATOMS: atom_id res chain seq x y z
N MET A 1 -17.21 27.97 19.54
CA MET A 1 -17.21 28.10 21.01
C MET A 1 -17.86 26.85 21.61
N PRO A 2 -17.38 26.31 22.75
CA PRO A 2 -18.01 25.18 23.41
C PRO A 2 -19.43 25.53 23.90
N TYR A 3 -20.35 24.57 23.83
CA TYR A 3 -21.74 24.75 24.27
C TYR A 3 -21.78 24.90 25.81
N VAL A 4 -22.20 26.05 26.32
CA VAL A 4 -22.20 26.37 27.76
C VAL A 4 -23.48 25.84 28.41
N LEU A 5 -23.33 24.95 29.40
CA LEU A 5 -24.44 24.31 30.13
C LEU A 5 -25.01 25.14 31.27
N LYS A 6 -24.20 25.99 31.91
CA LYS A 6 -24.63 26.80 33.05
C LYS A 6 -25.87 27.65 32.71
N GLY A 7 -26.92 27.52 33.53
CA GLY A 7 -28.18 28.24 33.40
C GLY A 7 -29.16 27.68 32.37
N ARG A 8 -28.84 26.55 31.72
CA ARG A 8 -29.75 25.88 30.78
C ARG A 8 -30.85 25.11 31.51
N ASN A 9 -31.99 24.96 30.85
CA ASN A 9 -33.14 24.23 31.36
C ASN A 9 -33.21 22.84 30.72
N VAL A 10 -33.15 21.80 31.55
CA VAL A 10 -33.06 20.39 31.15
C VAL A 10 -34.26 19.59 31.65
N LEU A 11 -34.94 18.86 30.78
CA LEU A 11 -35.97 17.89 31.17
C LEU A 11 -35.39 16.47 31.09
N VAL A 12 -35.40 15.75 32.21
CA VAL A 12 -34.99 14.34 32.27
C VAL A 12 -36.24 13.45 32.42
N VAL A 13 -36.60 12.76 31.34
CA VAL A 13 -37.74 11.84 31.29
C VAL A 13 -37.35 10.50 31.90
N GLY A 14 -38.09 10.04 32.92
CA GLY A 14 -37.65 8.93 33.78
C GLY A 14 -36.47 9.29 34.69
N GLY A 15 -36.47 10.51 35.26
CA GLY A 15 -35.37 11.07 36.05
C GLY A 15 -35.38 10.74 37.54
N ALA A 16 -36.41 10.08 38.06
CA ALA A 16 -36.57 9.88 39.52
C ALA A 16 -35.70 8.77 40.14
N ARG A 17 -35.00 7.93 39.34
CA ARG A 17 -34.15 6.85 39.85
C ARG A 17 -33.08 6.39 38.86
N GLY A 18 -32.16 5.55 39.34
CA GLY A 18 -31.16 4.86 38.51
C GLY A 18 -30.33 5.82 37.66
N LEU A 19 -30.12 5.46 36.40
CA LEU A 19 -29.36 6.29 35.46
C LEU A 19 -29.97 7.70 35.29
N GLY A 20 -31.30 7.81 35.21
CA GLY A 20 -31.97 9.11 35.03
C GLY A 20 -31.69 10.09 36.18
N ALA A 21 -31.72 9.60 37.43
CA ALA A 21 -31.38 10.42 38.59
C ALA A 21 -29.91 10.85 38.58
N LEU A 22 -28.99 9.97 38.18
CA LEU A 22 -27.57 10.33 38.03
C LEU A 22 -27.36 11.39 36.94
N VAL A 23 -28.04 11.25 35.80
CA VAL A 23 -27.98 12.26 34.72
C VAL A 23 -28.52 13.60 35.20
N ALA A 24 -29.62 13.62 35.96
CA ALA A 24 -30.17 14.83 36.56
C ALA A 24 -29.15 15.52 37.49
N HIS A 25 -28.48 14.77 38.38
CA HIS A 25 -27.43 15.32 39.24
C HIS A 25 -26.23 15.87 38.46
N LYS A 26 -25.83 15.19 37.36
CA LYS A 26 -24.70 15.65 36.54
C LYS A 26 -25.01 16.95 35.80
N PHE A 27 -26.21 17.11 35.21
CA PHE A 27 -26.60 18.39 34.62
C PHE A 27 -26.70 19.50 35.67
N ALA A 28 -27.21 19.20 36.87
CA ALA A 28 -27.27 20.16 37.95
C ALA A 28 -25.88 20.61 38.44
N ALA A 29 -24.91 19.70 38.51
CA ALA A 29 -23.53 20.01 38.88
C ALA A 29 -22.85 20.99 37.89
N GLU A 30 -23.27 20.97 36.62
CA GLU A 30 -22.83 21.93 35.59
C GLU A 30 -23.62 23.26 35.63
N GLY A 31 -24.54 23.41 36.59
CA GLY A 31 -25.35 24.61 36.82
C GLY A 31 -26.64 24.69 35.98
N CYS A 32 -27.15 23.57 35.46
CA CYS A 32 -28.45 23.53 34.78
C CYS A 32 -29.62 23.48 35.77
N ASN A 33 -30.75 24.09 35.41
CA ASN A 33 -32.02 23.83 36.07
C ASN A 33 -32.62 22.53 35.53
N VAL A 34 -33.22 21.71 36.39
CA VAL A 34 -33.61 20.34 36.01
C VAL A 34 -35.08 20.04 36.33
N ALA A 35 -35.86 19.70 35.30
CA ALA A 35 -37.16 19.08 35.44
C ALA A 35 -37.02 17.55 35.46
N ILE A 36 -37.59 16.90 36.47
CA ILE A 36 -37.50 15.48 36.75
C ILE A 36 -38.87 14.86 36.54
N ASN A 37 -39.02 14.09 35.47
CA ASN A 37 -40.26 13.35 35.25
C ASN A 37 -40.26 12.01 36.00
N TYR A 38 -41.43 11.66 36.54
CA TYR A 38 -41.72 10.38 37.18
C TYR A 38 -43.10 9.87 36.77
N VAL A 39 -43.31 8.55 36.86
CA VAL A 39 -44.60 7.92 36.53
C VAL A 39 -45.46 7.72 37.78
N SER A 40 -44.95 7.00 38.79
CA SER A 40 -45.76 6.53 39.94
C SER A 40 -45.20 6.85 41.33
N ASN A 41 -43.91 7.14 41.49
CA ASN A 41 -43.29 7.36 42.80
C ASN A 41 -42.90 8.84 43.02
N LEU A 42 -43.84 9.62 43.54
CA LEU A 42 -43.65 11.05 43.81
C LEU A 42 -42.58 11.30 44.90
N VAL A 43 -42.53 10.46 45.94
CA VAL A 43 -41.58 10.62 47.05
C VAL A 43 -40.16 10.58 46.52
N ARG A 44 -39.83 9.56 45.72
CA ARG A 44 -38.49 9.41 45.15
C ARG A 44 -38.11 10.53 44.18
N ALA A 45 -39.08 11.04 43.42
CA ALA A 45 -38.87 12.19 42.55
C ALA A 45 -38.55 13.46 43.37
N LYS A 46 -39.30 13.70 44.46
CA LYS A 46 -39.04 14.79 45.40
C LYS A 46 -37.69 14.66 46.09
N ASP A 47 -37.30 13.45 46.49
CA ASP A 47 -35.99 13.22 47.12
C ASP A 47 -34.85 13.55 46.15
N THR A 48 -34.98 13.13 44.88
CA THR A 48 -33.99 13.46 43.83
C THR A 48 -33.92 14.97 43.59
N ALA A 49 -35.07 15.64 43.48
CA ALA A 49 -35.14 17.09 43.34
C ALA A 49 -34.51 17.81 44.53
N HIS A 50 -34.88 17.42 45.76
CA HIS A 50 -34.38 18.03 46.98
C HIS A 50 -32.87 17.86 47.15
N SER A 51 -32.34 16.68 46.83
CA SER A 51 -30.90 16.40 46.81
C SER A 51 -30.17 17.35 45.85
N ILE A 52 -30.70 17.53 44.64
CA ILE A 52 -30.13 18.43 43.64
C ILE A 52 -30.17 19.90 44.12
N GLU A 53 -31.30 20.35 44.67
CA GLU A 53 -31.44 21.72 45.19
C GLU A 53 -30.47 22.01 46.33
N GLN A 54 -30.38 21.09 47.29
CA GLN A 54 -29.47 21.24 48.43
C GLN A 54 -28.00 21.24 48.00
N GLN A 55 -27.63 20.39 47.06
CA GLN A 55 -26.23 20.20 46.69
C GLN A 55 -25.71 21.26 45.72
N PHE A 56 -26.54 21.71 44.77
CA PHE A 56 -26.08 22.54 43.65
C PHE A 56 -26.74 23.92 43.58
N GLY A 57 -27.80 24.19 44.35
CA GLY A 57 -28.48 25.49 44.38
C GLY A 57 -29.15 25.88 43.06
N VAL A 58 -29.46 24.91 42.19
CA VAL A 58 -30.16 25.11 40.92
C VAL A 58 -31.67 24.91 41.10
N LYS A 59 -32.48 25.46 40.20
CA LYS A 59 -33.94 25.27 40.24
C LYS A 59 -34.29 23.84 39.82
N THR A 60 -35.13 23.17 40.60
CA THR A 60 -35.70 21.87 40.21
C THR A 60 -37.21 21.90 40.13
N PHE A 61 -37.76 20.96 39.36
CA PHE A 61 -39.19 20.77 39.19
C PHE A 61 -39.48 19.28 39.02
N VAL A 62 -40.49 18.74 39.70
CA VAL A 62 -40.94 17.35 39.51
C VAL A 62 -42.25 17.33 38.75
N VAL A 63 -42.35 16.47 37.74
CA VAL A 63 -43.55 16.38 36.90
C VAL A 63 -44.00 14.94 36.70
N GLN A 64 -45.27 14.66 37.02
CA GLN A 64 -45.84 13.34 36.79
C GLN A 64 -46.23 13.16 35.33
N GLY A 65 -45.91 12.02 34.72
CA GLY A 65 -46.43 11.65 33.41
C GLY A 65 -45.85 10.33 32.91
N ASP A 66 -46.67 9.57 32.19
CA ASP A 66 -46.28 8.31 31.56
C ASP A 66 -45.73 8.54 30.14
N ALA A 67 -44.49 8.11 29.91
CA ALA A 67 -43.84 8.19 28.60
C ALA A 67 -44.54 7.32 27.53
N ALA A 68 -45.38 6.35 27.91
CA ALA A 68 -46.18 5.59 26.96
C ALA A 68 -47.35 6.40 26.37
N SER A 69 -47.82 7.46 27.06
CA SER A 69 -48.92 8.31 26.60
C SER A 69 -48.39 9.54 25.86
N ARG A 70 -48.99 9.82 24.69
CA ARG A 70 -48.67 11.00 23.89
C ARG A 70 -49.10 12.29 24.59
N GLU A 71 -50.26 12.26 25.23
CA GLU A 71 -50.83 13.38 25.98
C GLU A 71 -49.94 13.74 27.17
N ASP A 72 -49.46 12.73 27.90
CA ASP A 72 -48.52 12.94 29.00
C ASP A 72 -47.16 13.43 28.50
N CYS A 73 -46.62 12.89 27.40
CA CYS A 73 -45.39 13.41 26.78
C CYS A 73 -45.50 14.91 26.44
N ALA A 74 -46.64 15.33 25.91
CA ALA A 74 -46.88 16.74 25.61
C ALA A 74 -46.97 17.58 26.91
N ARG A 75 -47.74 17.10 27.88
CA ARG A 75 -47.96 17.78 29.16
C ARG A 75 -46.66 17.96 29.95
N ILE A 76 -45.80 16.94 30.02
CA ILE A 76 -44.52 17.06 30.75
C ILE A 76 -43.58 18.09 30.12
N VAL A 77 -43.57 18.21 28.79
CA VAL A 77 -42.79 19.24 28.08
C VAL A 77 -43.36 20.62 28.35
N GLN A 78 -44.68 20.78 28.27
CA GLN A 78 -45.35 22.07 28.50
C GLN A 78 -45.23 22.57 29.94
N GLU A 79 -45.44 21.70 30.93
CA GLU A 79 -45.26 22.05 32.34
C GLU A 79 -43.80 22.39 32.66
N SER A 80 -42.84 21.70 32.04
CA SER A 80 -41.41 22.01 32.19
C SER A 80 -41.05 23.35 31.57
N LEU A 81 -41.56 23.66 30.38
CA LEU A 81 -41.40 24.95 29.71
C LEU A 81 -41.95 26.09 30.58
N ALA A 82 -43.18 25.94 31.07
CA ALA A 82 -43.85 26.95 31.89
C ALA A 82 -43.12 27.18 33.22
N THR A 83 -42.71 26.10 33.88
CA THR A 83 -42.12 26.18 35.22
C THR A 83 -40.67 26.66 35.18
N LEU A 84 -39.85 26.18 34.24
CA LEU A 84 -38.44 26.57 34.14
C LEU A 84 -38.23 27.87 33.36
N GLY A 85 -39.25 28.37 32.65
CA GLY A 85 -39.17 29.60 31.85
C GLY A 85 -38.52 29.40 30.47
N GLY A 86 -38.45 28.16 30.00
CA GLY A 86 -37.81 27.74 28.75
C GLY A 86 -37.27 26.32 28.84
N LEU A 87 -36.88 25.74 27.70
CA LEU A 87 -36.30 24.40 27.64
C LEU A 87 -35.22 24.35 26.56
N ASP A 88 -34.04 23.84 26.92
CA ASP A 88 -32.87 23.75 26.03
C ASP A 88 -32.52 22.30 25.69
N VAL A 89 -32.68 21.38 26.65
CA VAL A 89 -32.27 19.98 26.54
C VAL A 89 -33.38 19.06 27.03
N ILE A 90 -33.65 18.00 26.28
CA ILE A 90 -34.42 16.84 26.74
C ILE A 90 -33.50 15.63 26.80
N VAL A 91 -33.47 14.96 27.94
CA VAL A 91 -32.91 13.62 28.10
C VAL A 91 -34.07 12.63 28.15
N ALA A 92 -34.31 11.95 27.03
CA ALA A 92 -35.28 10.88 26.93
C ALA A 92 -34.68 9.58 27.48
N ASN A 93 -34.74 9.43 28.82
CA ASN A 93 -34.17 8.28 29.55
C ASN A 93 -35.20 7.20 29.88
N ALA A 94 -36.51 7.49 29.78
CA ALA A 94 -37.54 6.50 30.03
C ALA A 94 -37.39 5.28 29.12
N GLY A 95 -37.49 4.10 29.71
CA GLY A 95 -37.42 2.83 29.01
C GLY A 95 -38.25 1.78 29.73
N TRP A 96 -38.71 0.78 28.98
CA TRP A 96 -39.47 -0.34 29.52
C TRP A 96 -39.00 -1.66 28.91
N THR A 97 -39.03 -2.73 29.71
CA THR A 97 -38.85 -4.11 29.28
C THR A 97 -39.58 -5.05 30.24
N LYS A 98 -39.86 -6.25 29.78
CA LYS A 98 -40.10 -7.43 30.62
C LYS A 98 -38.97 -8.42 30.35
N PHE A 99 -38.35 -8.93 31.41
CA PHE A 99 -37.29 -9.94 31.27
C PHE A 99 -37.91 -11.27 30.86
N THR A 100 -37.39 -11.84 29.79
CA THR A 100 -37.84 -13.13 29.28
C THR A 100 -36.66 -13.99 28.86
N ASP A 101 -36.89 -15.28 28.65
CA ASP A 101 -35.97 -16.06 27.83
C ASP A 101 -35.98 -15.47 26.42
N PHE A 102 -34.80 -15.07 25.93
CA PHE A 102 -34.65 -14.45 24.62
C PHE A 102 -35.02 -15.41 23.48
N LYS A 103 -34.97 -16.73 23.71
CA LYS A 103 -35.28 -17.77 22.72
C LYS A 103 -36.77 -18.15 22.68
N ASP A 104 -37.53 -17.81 23.71
CA ASP A 104 -38.95 -18.14 23.78
C ASP A 104 -39.78 -17.10 23.01
N LEU A 105 -40.30 -17.52 21.85
CA LEU A 105 -41.12 -16.68 20.96
C LEU A 105 -42.49 -16.30 21.56
N HIS A 106 -42.93 -17.00 22.61
CA HIS A 106 -44.23 -16.78 23.25
C HIS A 106 -44.11 -16.05 24.61
N ALA A 107 -42.90 -15.61 25.00
CA ALA A 107 -42.66 -15.04 26.32
C ALA A 107 -43.25 -13.64 26.54
N LEU A 108 -43.66 -12.95 25.47
CA LEU A 108 -44.27 -11.62 25.50
C LEU A 108 -45.63 -11.63 24.81
N SER A 109 -46.61 -10.95 25.42
CA SER A 109 -47.90 -10.67 24.77
C SER A 109 -47.82 -9.48 23.81
N GLU A 110 -48.79 -9.34 22.90
CA GLU A 110 -48.93 -8.17 22.02
C GLU A 110 -48.95 -6.85 22.81
N GLN A 111 -49.67 -6.82 23.94
CA GLN A 111 -49.73 -5.63 24.80
C GLN A 111 -48.36 -5.25 25.37
N GLU A 112 -47.51 -6.23 25.69
CA GLU A 112 -46.16 -6.01 26.20
C GLU A 112 -45.22 -5.54 25.09
N TRP A 113 -45.39 -6.04 23.86
CA TRP A 113 -44.71 -5.52 22.67
C TRP A 113 -45.09 -4.06 22.39
N ASP A 114 -46.39 -3.76 22.40
CA ASP A 114 -46.92 -2.42 22.18
C ASP A 114 -46.43 -1.44 23.24
N LEU A 115 -46.42 -1.84 24.52
CA LEU A 115 -45.90 -1.01 25.60
C LEU A 115 -44.40 -0.74 25.44
N CYS A 116 -43.61 -1.76 25.07
CA CYS A 116 -42.19 -1.62 24.80
C CYS A 116 -41.94 -0.63 23.64
N TRP A 117 -42.75 -0.71 22.58
CA TRP A 117 -42.68 0.20 21.44
C TRP A 117 -43.11 1.63 21.79
N ALA A 118 -44.20 1.78 22.55
CA ALA A 118 -44.71 3.07 23.00
C ALA A 118 -43.65 3.82 23.82
N VAL A 119 -43.06 3.15 24.82
CA VAL A 119 -42.08 3.78 25.72
C VAL A 119 -40.71 3.94 25.08
N ASN A 120 -40.15 2.92 24.41
CA ASN A 120 -38.76 2.97 23.94
C ASN A 120 -38.59 3.69 22.60
N VAL A 121 -39.65 3.80 21.79
CA VAL A 121 -39.59 4.38 20.43
C VAL A 121 -40.45 5.64 20.34
N LYS A 122 -41.79 5.50 20.47
CA LYS A 122 -42.75 6.59 20.18
C LYS A 122 -42.60 7.77 21.14
N SER A 123 -42.31 7.53 22.41
CA SER A 123 -42.11 8.59 23.41
C SER A 123 -41.09 9.63 22.97
N ASN A 124 -39.94 9.21 22.39
CA ASN A 124 -38.89 10.12 21.92
C ASN A 124 -39.38 11.04 20.82
N LEU A 125 -40.19 10.51 19.89
CA LEU A 125 -40.81 11.30 18.84
C LEU A 125 -41.83 12.30 19.43
N HIS A 126 -42.68 11.87 20.36
CA HIS A 126 -43.70 12.72 20.97
C HIS A 126 -43.08 13.87 21.79
N LEU A 127 -42.03 13.58 22.57
CA LEU A 127 -41.25 14.58 23.29
C LEU A 127 -40.66 15.62 22.35
N LEU A 128 -40.06 15.18 21.23
CA LEU A 128 -39.47 16.10 20.26
C LEU A 128 -40.52 16.92 19.53
N GLN A 129 -41.66 16.31 19.15
CA GLN A 129 -42.77 17.00 18.49
C GLN A 129 -43.26 18.17 19.33
N GLU A 130 -43.40 17.97 20.65
CA GLU A 130 -43.85 19.02 21.56
C GLU A 130 -42.77 20.08 21.82
N ALA A 131 -41.49 19.68 21.91
CA ALA A 131 -40.40 20.60 22.21
C ALA A 131 -39.89 21.39 21.00
N ALA A 132 -40.09 20.88 19.77
CA ALA A 132 -39.55 21.45 18.55
C ALA A 132 -39.93 22.93 18.33
N PRO A 133 -41.17 23.39 18.57
CA PRO A 133 -41.51 24.81 18.45
C PRO A 133 -40.66 25.71 19.37
N SER A 134 -40.37 25.26 20.59
CA SER A 134 -39.53 25.98 21.55
C SER A 134 -38.05 25.90 21.16
N PHE A 135 -37.56 24.71 20.82
CA PHE A 135 -36.18 24.51 20.38
C PHE A 135 -35.83 25.32 19.13
N ASN A 136 -36.76 25.46 18.18
CA ASN A 136 -36.56 26.27 16.98
C ASN A 136 -36.52 27.78 17.26
N LYS A 137 -37.17 28.24 18.34
CA LYS A 137 -37.12 29.64 18.79
C LYS A 137 -35.84 29.98 19.54
N ASN A 138 -35.21 29.01 20.19
CA ASN A 138 -33.93 29.21 20.87
C ASN A 138 -32.83 29.62 19.87
N CYS A 139 -31.98 30.57 20.28
CA CYS A 139 -30.86 31.04 19.44
C CYS A 139 -29.91 29.88 19.06
N ASP A 140 -29.59 29.04 20.04
CA ASP A 140 -28.67 27.89 19.91
C ASP A 140 -29.38 26.59 19.51
N GLY A 141 -30.67 26.67 19.19
CA GLY A 141 -31.48 25.49 18.95
C GLY A 141 -31.80 24.70 20.22
N GLY A 142 -32.14 23.42 20.04
CA GLY A 142 -32.37 22.48 21.14
C GLY A 142 -31.49 21.24 21.08
N VAL A 143 -31.52 20.45 22.16
CA VAL A 143 -30.82 19.17 22.24
C VAL A 143 -31.79 18.08 22.71
N LEU A 144 -31.82 16.96 22.00
CA LEU A 144 -32.48 15.73 22.43
C LEU A 144 -31.43 14.62 22.59
N LEU A 145 -31.30 14.11 23.81
CA LEU A 145 -30.44 12.98 24.15
C LEU A 145 -31.30 11.76 24.44
N MET A 146 -31.22 10.76 23.58
CA MET A 146 -31.97 9.50 23.71
C MET A 146 -31.13 8.46 24.43
N THR A 147 -31.68 7.82 25.46
CA THR A 147 -31.02 6.69 26.13
C THR A 147 -31.41 5.38 25.44
N SER A 148 -30.50 4.85 24.62
CA SER A 148 -30.64 3.56 23.96
C SER A 148 -30.01 2.45 24.83
N SER A 149 -29.35 1.46 24.22
CA SER A 149 -28.63 0.37 24.89
C SER A 149 -27.70 -0.30 23.90
N VAL A 150 -26.59 -0.89 24.34
CA VAL A 150 -25.78 -1.77 23.46
C VAL A 150 -26.59 -2.92 22.84
N ALA A 151 -27.71 -3.29 23.46
CA ALA A 151 -28.69 -4.23 22.90
C ALA A 151 -29.29 -3.78 21.54
N SER A 152 -29.14 -2.51 21.15
CA SER A 152 -29.56 -2.04 19.82
C SER A 152 -28.63 -2.52 18.69
N LEU A 153 -27.40 -2.95 19.03
CA LEU A 153 -26.37 -3.35 18.06
C LEU A 153 -26.21 -4.88 17.96
N THR A 154 -26.86 -5.63 18.84
CA THR A 154 -26.67 -7.08 18.97
C THR A 154 -28.01 -7.79 19.16
N PRO A 155 -28.18 -9.03 18.68
CA PRO A 155 -29.38 -9.83 18.93
C PRO A 155 -29.37 -10.42 20.35
N ALA A 156 -29.31 -9.56 21.37
CA ALA A 156 -29.29 -9.91 22.78
C ALA A 156 -29.83 -8.75 23.64
N GLY A 157 -30.40 -9.06 24.81
CA GLY A 157 -30.95 -8.06 25.73
C GLY A 157 -31.84 -8.70 26.81
N SER A 158 -32.59 -7.88 27.54
CA SER A 158 -33.55 -8.34 28.56
C SER A 158 -34.75 -9.08 27.95
N SER A 159 -35.12 -8.77 26.70
CA SER A 159 -36.08 -9.52 25.89
C SER A 159 -35.96 -9.14 24.42
N MET A 160 -36.61 -9.93 23.55
CA MET A 160 -36.61 -9.68 22.10
C MET A 160 -37.29 -8.34 21.74
N ALA A 161 -38.40 -8.00 22.39
CA ALA A 161 -39.05 -6.69 22.19
C ALA A 161 -38.13 -5.53 22.58
N TYR A 162 -37.32 -5.69 23.62
CA TYR A 162 -36.41 -4.65 24.07
C TYR A 162 -35.28 -4.40 23.07
N CYS A 163 -34.60 -5.44 22.58
CA CYS A 163 -33.50 -5.23 21.62
C CYS A 163 -34.02 -4.64 20.30
N VAL A 164 -35.17 -5.12 19.80
CA VAL A 164 -35.80 -4.61 18.58
C VAL A 164 -36.22 -3.15 18.74
N THR A 165 -36.88 -2.79 19.85
CA THR A 165 -37.31 -1.41 20.08
C THR A 165 -36.14 -0.46 20.34
N LYS A 166 -35.04 -0.90 20.96
CA LYS A 166 -33.82 -0.08 21.10
C LYS A 166 -33.11 0.11 19.75
N ALA A 167 -33.09 -0.89 18.87
CA ALA A 167 -32.62 -0.73 17.49
C ALA A 167 -33.51 0.25 16.69
N ALA A 168 -34.83 0.11 16.81
CA ALA A 168 -35.79 1.03 16.19
C ALA A 168 -35.65 2.47 16.73
N GLY A 169 -35.47 2.64 18.04
CA GLY A 169 -35.22 3.93 18.67
C GLY A 169 -33.89 4.56 18.21
N LEU A 170 -32.84 3.75 18.04
CA LEU A 170 -31.56 4.22 17.50
C LEU A 170 -31.69 4.67 16.04
N HIS A 171 -32.44 3.93 15.22
CA HIS A 171 -32.71 4.35 13.85
C HIS A 171 -33.60 5.61 13.81
N LEU A 172 -34.60 5.71 14.68
CA LEU A 172 -35.42 6.91 14.85
C LEU A 172 -34.56 8.12 15.21
N MET A 173 -33.59 7.96 16.11
CA MET A 173 -32.62 9.03 16.43
C MET A 173 -31.95 9.56 15.16
N ARG A 174 -31.48 8.66 14.28
CA ARG A 174 -30.86 9.05 13.01
C ARG A 174 -31.81 9.79 12.08
N CYS A 175 -33.06 9.31 11.98
CA CYS A 175 -34.10 10.00 11.21
C CYS A 175 -34.41 11.40 11.77
N LEU A 176 -34.43 11.56 13.09
CA LEU A 176 -34.69 12.84 13.76
C LEU A 176 -33.49 13.79 13.64
N ALA A 177 -32.27 13.29 13.78
CA ALA A 177 -31.04 14.07 13.59
C ALA A 177 -30.92 14.58 12.15
N SER A 178 -31.18 13.72 11.16
CA SER A 178 -31.17 14.09 9.75
C SER A 178 -32.26 15.12 9.39
N SER A 179 -33.48 14.96 9.94
CA SER A 179 -34.61 15.83 9.60
C SER A 179 -34.70 17.14 10.38
N GLN A 180 -34.30 17.15 11.67
CA GLN A 180 -34.42 18.31 12.57
C GLN A 180 -33.08 18.97 12.89
N GLY A 181 -31.97 18.37 12.44
CA GLY A 181 -30.61 18.78 12.76
C GLY A 181 -30.17 20.22 12.42
N PRO A 182 -30.81 20.98 11.50
CA PRO A 182 -30.47 22.40 11.32
C PRO A 182 -30.69 23.25 12.57
N LYS A 183 -31.60 22.83 13.47
CA LYS A 183 -31.94 23.55 14.70
C LYS A 183 -31.97 22.67 15.95
N ILE A 184 -32.05 21.35 15.83
CA ILE A 184 -32.17 20.46 16.99
C ILE A 184 -31.13 19.34 16.88
N ARG A 185 -30.19 19.32 17.83
CA ARG A 185 -29.17 18.27 17.91
C ARG A 185 -29.79 17.04 18.57
N VAL A 186 -29.86 15.93 17.84
CA VAL A 186 -30.40 14.67 18.35
C VAL A 186 -29.26 13.65 18.41
N ASN A 187 -29.02 13.04 19.57
CA ASN A 187 -27.96 12.03 19.75
C ASN A 187 -28.47 10.87 20.62
N ALA A 188 -27.84 9.70 20.49
CA ALA A 188 -28.12 8.55 21.35
C ALA A 188 -26.91 8.15 22.19
N VAL A 189 -27.21 7.79 23.44
CA VAL A 189 -26.27 7.22 24.40
C VAL A 189 -26.61 5.74 24.53
N LEU A 190 -25.65 4.83 24.36
CA LEU A 190 -25.85 3.38 24.44
C LEU A 190 -25.13 2.81 25.67
N PRO A 191 -25.77 2.78 26.85
CA PRO A 191 -25.21 2.14 28.02
C PRO A 191 -25.05 0.63 27.82
N GLY A 192 -23.91 0.11 28.29
CA GLY A 192 -23.69 -1.32 28.54
C GLY A 192 -24.41 -1.81 29.80
N PHE A 193 -23.91 -2.89 30.40
CA PHE A 193 -24.41 -3.35 31.69
C PHE A 193 -24.15 -2.30 32.78
N LEU A 194 -25.19 -1.92 33.52
CA LEU A 194 -25.13 -1.01 34.66
C LEU A 194 -25.69 -1.72 35.89
N THR A 195 -24.98 -1.67 37.01
CA THR A 195 -25.38 -2.23 38.32
C THR A 195 -26.47 -1.37 39.00
N THR A 196 -27.53 -1.09 38.26
CA THR A 196 -28.76 -0.46 38.77
C THR A 196 -29.73 -1.53 39.27
N GLU A 197 -30.80 -1.13 39.97
CA GLU A 197 -31.94 -2.01 40.32
C GLU A 197 -32.41 -2.87 39.13
N TRP A 198 -32.31 -2.34 37.91
CA TRP A 198 -32.69 -3.02 36.68
C TRP A 198 -31.64 -4.05 36.21
N GLY A 199 -30.34 -3.73 36.35
CA GLY A 199 -29.25 -4.66 35.99
C GLY A 199 -29.10 -5.82 36.97
N MET A 200 -29.51 -5.66 38.22
CA MET A 200 -29.52 -6.73 39.23
C MET A 200 -30.61 -7.79 39.01
N GLN A 201 -31.48 -7.63 37.99
CA GLN A 201 -32.50 -8.63 37.64
C GLN A 201 -31.97 -9.74 36.72
N PHE A 202 -30.76 -9.58 36.16
CA PHE A 202 -30.07 -10.69 35.47
C PHE A 202 -29.54 -11.71 36.50
N SER A 203 -29.45 -12.99 36.10
CA SER A 203 -28.84 -14.02 36.96
C SER A 203 -27.34 -13.79 37.15
N ASP A 204 -26.77 -14.28 38.27
CA ASP A 204 -25.33 -14.15 38.56
C ASP A 204 -24.44 -14.68 37.43
N ALA A 205 -24.86 -15.79 36.79
CA ALA A 205 -24.17 -16.36 35.63
C ALA A 205 -24.19 -15.42 34.41
N GLN A 206 -25.32 -14.73 34.16
CA GLN A 206 -25.43 -13.75 33.08
C GLN A 206 -24.62 -12.49 33.38
N ILE A 207 -24.63 -12.03 34.62
CA ILE A 207 -23.84 -10.88 35.07
C ILE A 207 -22.34 -11.18 34.89
N GLN A 208 -21.89 -12.38 35.29
CA GLN A 208 -20.49 -12.78 35.12
C GLN A 208 -20.08 -12.90 33.64
N ALA A 209 -20.94 -13.48 32.80
CA ALA A 209 -20.69 -13.58 31.36
C ALA A 209 -20.64 -12.19 30.68
N LEU A 210 -21.46 -11.24 31.13
CA LEU A 210 -21.42 -9.86 30.63
C LEU A 210 -20.15 -9.12 31.08
N LYS A 211 -19.64 -9.38 32.29
CA LYS A 211 -18.36 -8.83 32.78
C LYS A 211 -17.17 -9.35 31.98
N GLU A 212 -17.12 -10.65 31.70
CA GLU A 212 -16.03 -11.27 30.93
C GLU A 212 -15.96 -10.77 29.49
N LYS A 213 -17.13 -10.47 28.89
CA LYS A 213 -17.24 -9.90 27.55
C LYS A 213 -16.98 -8.40 27.50
N ALA A 214 -17.02 -7.70 28.63
CA ALA A 214 -16.69 -6.27 28.67
C ALA A 214 -15.18 -6.08 28.47
N VAL A 215 -14.79 -5.15 27.59
CA VAL A 215 -13.38 -4.85 27.26
C VAL A 215 -12.53 -4.57 28.51
N LEU A 216 -13.14 -3.95 29.52
CA LEU A 216 -12.47 -3.56 30.77
C LEU A 216 -12.48 -4.67 31.85
N LYS A 217 -13.15 -5.80 31.61
CA LYS A 217 -13.23 -6.97 32.51
C LYS A 217 -13.58 -6.67 33.98
N GLN A 218 -14.21 -5.53 34.27
CA GLN A 218 -14.56 -5.08 35.63
C GLN A 218 -15.94 -4.41 35.67
N GLU A 219 -16.54 -4.36 36.87
CA GLU A 219 -17.74 -3.55 37.12
C GLU A 219 -17.37 -2.06 37.06
N LEU A 220 -17.96 -1.32 36.13
CA LEU A 220 -17.94 0.13 36.19
C LEU A 220 -19.16 0.59 36.99
N ILE A 221 -18.89 1.13 38.19
CA ILE A 221 -19.90 1.84 38.99
C ILE A 221 -20.37 3.12 38.25
N THR A 222 -19.66 3.56 37.20
CA THR A 222 -19.99 4.79 36.44
C THR A 222 -19.48 4.75 34.98
N TYR A 223 -20.28 4.20 34.06
CA TYR A 223 -20.21 4.38 32.59
C TYR A 223 -19.29 3.45 31.78
N CYS A 224 -19.89 2.45 31.13
CA CYS A 224 -19.43 1.94 29.84
C CYS A 224 -20.46 2.44 28.80
N THR A 225 -20.11 3.42 27.98
CA THR A 225 -21.06 4.09 27.10
C THR A 225 -20.46 4.25 25.71
N ILE A 226 -21.11 3.65 24.71
CA ILE A 226 -20.89 4.01 23.31
C ILE A 226 -21.76 5.23 23.05
N ILE A 227 -21.16 6.37 22.71
CA ILE A 227 -21.90 7.56 22.28
C ILE A 227 -21.96 7.49 20.76
N GLU A 228 -23.18 7.39 20.21
CA GLU A 228 -23.38 7.50 18.77
C GLU A 228 -23.78 8.94 18.45
N LEU A 229 -22.82 9.68 17.89
CA LEU A 229 -23.01 11.05 17.41
C LEU A 229 -23.28 11.01 15.91
N GLU A 230 -24.49 11.39 15.49
CA GLU A 230 -24.73 11.69 14.07
C GLU A 230 -24.35 13.15 13.81
N ARG A 231 -23.26 13.36 13.06
CA ARG A 231 -22.95 14.69 12.51
C ARG A 231 -23.91 14.95 11.36
N ASN A 232 -24.86 15.84 11.58
CA ASN A 232 -25.80 16.30 10.56
C ASN A 232 -25.02 16.85 9.35
N SER A 233 -25.12 16.19 8.21
CA SER A 233 -24.41 16.51 6.96
C SER A 233 -25.18 17.49 6.05
N THR A 234 -26.24 18.15 6.55
CA THR A 234 -27.16 18.95 5.73
C THR A 234 -27.05 20.47 5.85
N THR A 235 -26.10 21.03 6.60
CA THR A 235 -25.86 22.48 6.62
C THR A 235 -24.84 22.88 5.57
N ASN A 236 -25.22 22.81 4.28
CA ASN A 236 -24.46 23.46 3.21
C ASN A 236 -25.32 23.74 1.97
N MET A 237 -26.53 24.29 2.16
CA MET A 237 -27.16 25.14 1.14
C MET A 237 -28.00 26.22 1.82
N ALA A 238 -27.77 27.46 1.39
CA ALA A 238 -28.29 28.73 1.90
C ALA A 238 -27.52 29.34 3.10
N GLN A 239 -26.85 30.47 2.79
CA GLN A 239 -26.21 31.45 3.69
C GLN A 239 -24.76 31.18 4.13
N GLY A 240 -23.81 31.49 3.26
CA GLY A 240 -22.81 32.54 3.53
C GLY A 240 -21.79 32.39 4.67
N LEU A 241 -21.65 31.25 5.33
CA LEU A 241 -20.52 30.98 6.25
C LEU A 241 -19.58 29.93 5.66
N ARG A 242 -18.32 30.32 5.42
CA ARG A 242 -17.23 29.42 4.97
C ARG A 242 -16.99 28.33 6.01
N VAL A 243 -17.50 27.12 5.79
CA VAL A 243 -17.05 25.91 6.49
C VAL A 243 -15.66 25.57 5.95
N SER A 244 -14.64 25.57 6.80
CA SER A 244 -13.28 25.21 6.41
C SER A 244 -13.23 23.73 6.01
N THR A 245 -12.85 23.46 4.76
CA THR A 245 -12.56 22.11 4.26
C THR A 245 -11.51 21.44 5.18
N PRO A 246 -11.71 20.19 5.65
CA PRO A 246 -10.72 19.49 6.47
C PRO A 246 -9.35 19.49 5.78
N GLN A 247 -8.29 19.85 6.51
CA GLN A 247 -6.94 19.95 5.98
C GLN A 247 -6.03 18.92 6.65
N SER A 248 -5.22 18.21 5.86
CA SER A 248 -4.17 17.28 6.32
C SER A 248 -2.83 17.58 5.66
N GLU A 249 -1.73 17.26 6.33
CA GLU A 249 -0.37 17.40 5.80
C GLU A 249 0.31 16.03 5.69
N VAL A 250 1.00 15.78 4.58
CA VAL A 250 1.69 14.52 4.29
C VAL A 250 3.05 14.77 3.67
N ASP A 251 4.00 13.86 3.86
CA ASP A 251 5.29 13.98 3.17
C ASP A 251 5.10 13.68 1.68
N VAL A 252 4.31 12.64 1.35
CA VAL A 252 4.06 12.23 -0.03
C VAL A 252 2.57 12.00 -0.28
N LEU A 253 2.05 12.56 -1.38
CA LEU A 253 0.72 12.26 -1.91
C LEU A 253 0.85 11.50 -3.23
N ILE A 254 0.24 10.32 -3.33
CA ILE A 254 0.23 9.49 -4.55
C ILE A 254 -1.17 9.51 -5.15
N ILE A 255 -1.28 9.93 -6.42
CA ILE A 255 -2.53 9.94 -7.18
C ILE A 255 -2.51 8.74 -8.15
N GLY A 256 -3.33 7.72 -7.87
CA GLY A 256 -3.42 6.48 -8.63
C GLY A 256 -2.76 5.31 -7.91
N ALA A 257 -3.50 4.20 -7.77
CA ALA A 257 -3.05 2.98 -7.09
C ALA A 257 -2.87 1.79 -8.05
N GLY A 258 -2.43 2.07 -9.29
CA GLY A 258 -1.89 1.05 -10.18
C GLY A 258 -0.47 0.63 -9.80
N PRO A 259 0.21 -0.20 -10.62
CA PRO A 259 1.52 -0.74 -10.30
C PRO A 259 2.59 0.30 -9.93
N ALA A 260 2.65 1.45 -10.64
CA ALA A 260 3.59 2.53 -10.31
C ALA A 260 3.28 3.17 -8.94
N GLY A 261 2.01 3.47 -8.66
CA GLY A 261 1.60 4.07 -7.40
C GLY A 261 1.81 3.14 -6.21
N LEU A 262 1.49 1.85 -6.36
CA LEU A 262 1.71 0.83 -5.33
C LEU A 262 3.21 0.60 -5.07
N MET A 263 4.05 0.61 -6.11
CA MET A 263 5.51 0.55 -5.94
C MET A 263 6.02 1.75 -5.11
N MET A 264 5.58 2.97 -5.42
CA MET A 264 5.94 4.16 -4.64
C MET A 264 5.48 4.04 -3.19
N ALA A 265 4.22 3.65 -2.96
CA ALA A 265 3.69 3.45 -1.61
C ALA A 265 4.46 2.37 -0.84
N ASN A 266 4.90 1.30 -1.51
CA ASN A 266 5.73 0.26 -0.91
C ASN A 266 7.10 0.79 -0.47
N TRP A 267 7.76 1.61 -1.29
CA TRP A 267 8.96 2.34 -0.87
C TRP A 267 8.71 3.20 0.36
N MET A 268 7.64 3.99 0.35
CA MET A 268 7.29 4.86 1.49
C MET A 268 7.02 4.04 2.76
N SER A 269 6.38 2.88 2.63
CA SER A 269 6.14 1.96 3.75
C SER A 269 7.44 1.38 4.32
N ARG A 270 8.40 1.00 3.47
CA ARG A 270 9.71 0.45 3.89
C ARG A 270 10.58 1.53 4.54
N CYS A 271 10.44 2.77 4.09
CA CYS A 271 11.21 3.89 4.58
C CYS A 271 10.56 4.64 5.76
N GLY A 272 9.31 4.36 6.12
CA GLY A 272 8.61 5.07 7.21
C GLY A 272 8.26 6.52 6.86
N ILE A 273 7.75 6.77 5.64
CA ILE A 273 7.38 8.11 5.17
C ILE A 273 5.86 8.31 5.22
N ARG A 274 5.38 9.42 5.80
CA ARG A 274 3.94 9.71 5.93
C ARG A 274 3.32 9.94 4.56
N THR A 275 2.59 8.94 4.07
CA THR A 275 2.18 8.88 2.66
C THR A 275 0.72 8.53 2.49
N ARG A 276 -0.02 9.37 1.76
CA ARG A 276 -1.39 9.05 1.33
C ARG A 276 -1.36 8.57 -0.12
N ILE A 277 -2.18 7.56 -0.43
CA ILE A 277 -2.37 7.04 -1.78
C ILE A 277 -3.86 6.95 -2.08
N VAL A 278 -4.30 7.63 -3.13
CA VAL A 278 -5.72 7.72 -3.52
C VAL A 278 -5.94 7.10 -4.88
N ASP A 279 -7.09 6.47 -5.08
CA ASP A 279 -7.53 5.98 -6.39
C ASP A 279 -9.00 6.26 -6.63
N LYS A 280 -9.33 6.73 -7.84
CA LYS A 280 -10.71 7.07 -8.21
C LYS A 280 -11.60 5.84 -8.41
N ARG A 281 -11.02 4.66 -8.66
CA ARG A 281 -11.78 3.43 -8.88
C ARG A 281 -12.25 2.88 -7.54
N GLY A 282 -13.49 2.39 -7.54
CA GLY A 282 -14.05 1.64 -6.42
C GLY A 282 -13.46 0.24 -6.34
N THR A 283 -13.93 -0.54 -5.36
CA THR A 283 -13.37 -1.86 -5.03
C THR A 283 -13.95 -3.03 -5.81
N LYS A 284 -14.99 -2.79 -6.63
CA LYS A 284 -15.80 -3.84 -7.26
C LYS A 284 -15.23 -4.41 -8.57
N ILE A 285 -14.28 -3.73 -9.20
CA ILE A 285 -13.78 -4.14 -10.53
C ILE A 285 -12.27 -4.33 -10.45
N PHE A 286 -11.86 -5.60 -10.47
CA PHE A 286 -10.48 -6.01 -10.33
C PHE A 286 -10.03 -6.86 -11.53
N ASN A 287 -10.20 -6.35 -12.74
CA ASN A 287 -9.64 -6.97 -13.95
C ASN A 287 -8.53 -6.04 -14.45
N GLY A 288 -7.31 -6.32 -13.99
CA GLY A 288 -6.11 -5.65 -14.44
C GLY A 288 -5.81 -5.96 -15.91
N GLN A 289 -5.01 -5.12 -16.55
CA GLN A 289 -4.75 -5.22 -17.99
C GLN A 289 -3.40 -5.88 -18.28
N ALA A 290 -2.49 -5.91 -17.31
CA ALA A 290 -1.16 -6.50 -17.45
C ALA A 290 -1.08 -7.90 -16.82
N ASP A 291 -0.05 -8.65 -17.23
CA ASP A 291 0.25 -9.98 -16.69
C ASP A 291 1.74 -10.34 -16.68
N GLY A 292 2.51 -9.90 -17.68
CA GLY A 292 3.93 -10.20 -17.78
C GLY A 292 4.78 -9.54 -16.69
N LEU A 293 5.61 -10.34 -16.02
CA LEU A 293 6.67 -9.93 -15.11
C LEU A 293 8.03 -10.33 -15.69
N GLN A 294 8.88 -9.33 -15.91
CA GLN A 294 10.20 -9.50 -16.49
C GLN A 294 11.25 -9.86 -15.44
N CYS A 295 12.40 -10.35 -15.89
CA CYS A 295 13.51 -10.80 -15.04
C CYS A 295 13.88 -9.75 -13.98
N ARG A 296 14.14 -8.50 -14.39
CA ARG A 296 14.52 -7.43 -13.47
C ARG A 296 13.41 -7.09 -12.46
N THR A 297 12.14 -7.22 -12.86
CA THR A 297 11.00 -6.97 -11.97
C THR A 297 10.90 -8.03 -10.87
N LEU A 298 11.18 -9.30 -11.18
CA LEU A 298 11.25 -10.35 -10.16
C LEU A 298 12.44 -10.16 -9.22
N GLU A 299 13.59 -9.70 -9.73
CA GLU A 299 14.72 -9.30 -8.87
C GLU A 299 14.31 -8.18 -7.90
N ILE A 300 13.53 -7.21 -8.37
CA ILE A 300 12.98 -6.13 -7.53
C ILE A 300 11.99 -6.68 -6.51
N PHE A 301 11.07 -7.57 -6.89
CA PHE A 301 10.12 -8.18 -5.96
C PHE A 301 10.81 -9.00 -4.88
N ASP A 302 11.95 -9.61 -5.20
CA ASP A 302 12.75 -10.39 -4.27
C ASP A 302 13.45 -9.48 -3.24
N SER A 303 13.90 -8.31 -3.69
CA SER A 303 14.42 -7.26 -2.80
C SER A 303 13.37 -6.72 -1.82
N PHE A 304 12.08 -6.93 -2.11
CA PHE A 304 10.94 -6.65 -1.22
C PHE A 304 10.35 -7.91 -0.57
N ASP A 305 11.02 -9.07 -0.65
CA ASP A 305 10.66 -10.31 0.06
C ASP A 305 9.36 -11.00 -0.41
N PHE A 306 8.82 -10.66 -1.59
CA PHE A 306 7.59 -11.27 -2.11
C PHE A 306 7.70 -11.88 -3.52
N ALA A 307 8.89 -11.91 -4.14
CA ALA A 307 9.08 -12.59 -5.43
C ALA A 307 8.70 -14.07 -5.39
N HIS A 308 8.98 -14.77 -4.29
CA HIS A 308 8.66 -16.19 -4.15
C HIS A 308 7.16 -16.46 -4.35
N ARG A 309 6.27 -15.55 -3.90
CA ARG A 309 4.82 -15.65 -4.11
C ARG A 309 4.48 -15.56 -5.60
N ALA A 310 5.03 -14.55 -6.28
CA ALA A 310 4.85 -14.37 -7.72
C ALA A 310 5.42 -15.56 -8.51
N TRP A 311 6.58 -16.09 -8.11
CA TRP A 311 7.23 -17.22 -8.76
C TRP A 311 6.41 -18.51 -8.65
N ILE A 312 5.79 -18.77 -7.50
CA ILE A 312 4.97 -19.97 -7.27
C ILE A 312 3.60 -19.87 -7.97
N GLU A 313 2.95 -18.69 -7.93
CA GLU A 313 1.59 -18.52 -8.46
C GLU A 313 1.54 -18.35 -10.00
N SER A 314 2.65 -17.95 -10.64
CA SER A 314 2.70 -17.58 -12.05
C SER A 314 2.90 -18.77 -13.01
N ASN A 315 2.55 -18.56 -14.28
CA ASN A 315 2.99 -19.44 -15.36
C ASN A 315 4.37 -18.98 -15.87
N HIS A 316 5.32 -19.91 -15.97
CA HIS A 316 6.69 -19.62 -16.40
C HIS A 316 6.79 -19.69 -17.91
N MET A 317 7.38 -18.65 -18.53
CA MET A 317 7.60 -18.63 -19.96
C MET A 317 9.02 -19.08 -20.26
N LEU A 318 9.13 -20.24 -20.92
CA LEU A 318 10.41 -20.89 -21.18
C LEU A 318 10.83 -20.77 -22.64
N GLU A 319 9.88 -21.02 -23.55
CA GLU A 319 10.11 -21.06 -24.98
C GLU A 319 9.09 -20.20 -25.74
N ILE A 320 9.56 -19.61 -26.85
CA ILE A 320 8.73 -18.95 -27.85
C ILE A 320 8.71 -19.80 -29.11
N CYS A 321 7.53 -20.21 -29.55
CA CYS A 321 7.33 -20.86 -30.84
C CYS A 321 6.97 -19.84 -31.92
N LEU A 322 7.71 -19.83 -33.03
CA LEU A 322 7.43 -18.99 -34.19
C LEU A 322 6.63 -19.81 -35.21
N TRP A 323 5.47 -19.29 -35.61
CA TRP A 323 4.55 -19.93 -36.54
C TRP A 323 4.30 -19.04 -37.74
N ASN A 324 4.61 -19.54 -38.94
CA ASN A 324 4.59 -18.78 -40.18
C ASN A 324 3.93 -19.60 -41.30
N PRO A 325 3.37 -18.97 -42.34
CA PRO A 325 2.81 -19.70 -43.47
C PRO A 325 3.92 -20.47 -44.20
N ASP A 326 3.67 -21.73 -44.48
CA ASP A 326 4.51 -22.52 -45.37
C ASP A 326 4.47 -21.91 -46.79
N PRO A 327 5.62 -21.65 -47.44
CA PRO A 327 5.65 -20.97 -48.75
C PRO A 327 4.90 -21.70 -49.87
N GLN A 328 4.69 -23.02 -49.75
CA GLN A 328 4.06 -23.82 -50.79
C GLN A 328 2.55 -23.95 -50.57
N THR A 329 2.12 -24.03 -49.31
CA THR A 329 0.72 -24.32 -48.96
C THR A 329 -0.03 -23.12 -48.39
N GLY A 330 0.67 -22.08 -47.92
CA GLY A 330 0.09 -20.94 -47.20
C GLY A 330 -0.43 -21.27 -45.80
N ILE A 331 -0.33 -22.53 -45.37
CA ILE A 331 -0.81 -23.03 -44.07
C ILE A 331 0.26 -22.75 -43.01
N ILE A 332 -0.15 -22.28 -41.82
CA ILE A 332 0.81 -22.01 -40.74
C ILE A 332 1.47 -23.32 -40.26
N HIS A 333 2.78 -23.27 -40.06
CA HIS A 333 3.57 -24.34 -39.44
C HIS A 333 4.56 -23.73 -38.44
N ARG A 334 5.02 -24.52 -37.47
CA ARG A 334 6.09 -24.09 -36.56
C ARG A 334 7.41 -24.06 -37.34
N SER A 335 7.91 -22.86 -37.57
CA SER A 335 9.18 -22.67 -38.29
C SER A 335 10.39 -22.68 -37.36
N ASP A 336 10.22 -22.28 -36.09
CA ASP A 336 11.33 -22.17 -35.15
C ASP A 336 10.89 -22.19 -33.68
N ARG A 337 11.86 -22.34 -32.79
CA ARG A 337 11.72 -22.28 -31.34
C ARG A 337 12.94 -21.61 -30.72
N ILE A 338 12.71 -20.60 -29.90
CA ILE A 338 13.77 -19.85 -29.21
C ILE A 338 13.48 -19.75 -27.71
N PRO A 339 14.50 -19.57 -26.86
CA PRO A 339 14.27 -19.31 -25.44
C PRO A 339 13.54 -17.98 -25.26
N ASP A 340 12.56 -17.95 -24.35
CA ASP A 340 11.82 -16.74 -24.01
C ASP A 340 12.70 -15.75 -23.23
N THR A 341 13.45 -16.28 -22.25
CA THR A 341 14.46 -15.53 -21.51
C THR A 341 15.86 -15.93 -21.98
N ILE A 342 16.72 -14.95 -22.24
CA ILE A 342 18.12 -15.21 -22.61
C ILE A 342 18.79 -16.04 -21.49
N PRO A 343 19.36 -17.22 -21.78
CA PRO A 343 19.99 -18.05 -20.76
C PRO A 343 21.04 -17.28 -19.95
N ASN A 344 21.04 -17.48 -18.63
CA ASN A 344 21.96 -16.87 -17.67
C ASN A 344 21.91 -15.32 -17.54
N ILE A 345 20.93 -14.65 -18.15
CA ILE A 345 20.80 -13.19 -18.05
C ILE A 345 20.37 -12.71 -16.65
N SER A 346 19.66 -13.58 -15.93
CA SER A 346 19.16 -13.40 -14.57
C SER A 346 18.95 -14.76 -13.93
N ARG A 347 18.86 -14.81 -12.59
CA ARG A 347 18.42 -16.02 -11.86
C ARG A 347 16.92 -16.28 -12.03
N PHE A 348 16.16 -15.27 -12.44
CA PHE A 348 14.75 -15.38 -12.74
C PHE A 348 14.49 -15.45 -14.25
N GLN A 349 13.36 -16.04 -14.61
CA GLN A 349 12.84 -16.08 -15.98
C GLN A 349 11.60 -15.19 -16.07
N GLN A 350 11.20 -14.82 -17.29
CA GLN A 350 9.93 -14.13 -17.47
C GLN A 350 8.76 -15.04 -17.04
N VAL A 351 7.84 -14.47 -16.28
CA VAL A 351 6.61 -15.16 -15.85
C VAL A 351 5.39 -14.32 -16.17
N VAL A 352 4.20 -14.91 -16.13
CA VAL A 352 2.93 -14.20 -16.28
C VAL A 352 1.96 -14.55 -15.16
N LEU A 353 1.31 -13.53 -14.62
CA LEU A 353 0.36 -13.65 -13.51
C LEU A 353 -0.64 -12.50 -13.58
N HIS A 354 -1.92 -12.75 -13.26
CA HIS A 354 -2.92 -11.70 -13.20
C HIS A 354 -2.47 -10.49 -12.35
N GLN A 355 -2.51 -9.28 -12.94
CA GLN A 355 -2.10 -8.04 -12.28
C GLN A 355 -2.73 -7.85 -10.88
N GLY A 356 -3.98 -8.28 -10.69
CA GLY A 356 -4.62 -8.19 -9.39
C GLY A 356 -3.89 -8.94 -8.26
N ARG A 357 -3.25 -10.09 -8.55
CA ARG A 357 -2.43 -10.82 -7.57
C ARG A 357 -1.16 -10.05 -7.22
N ILE A 358 -0.54 -9.44 -8.23
CA ILE A 358 0.64 -8.58 -8.05
C ILE A 358 0.31 -7.38 -7.16
N GLU A 359 -0.83 -6.72 -7.42
CA GLU A 359 -1.30 -5.61 -6.58
C GLU A 359 -1.57 -6.06 -5.14
N ARG A 360 -2.12 -7.27 -4.93
CA ARG A 360 -2.31 -7.84 -3.59
C ARG A 360 -0.98 -8.02 -2.85
N PHE A 361 0.08 -8.48 -3.52
CA PHE A 361 1.41 -8.60 -2.90
C PHE A 361 1.93 -7.25 -2.40
N PHE A 362 1.73 -6.18 -3.17
CA PHE A 362 2.06 -4.83 -2.74
C PHE A 362 1.22 -4.39 -1.55
N LEU A 363 -0.11 -4.58 -1.59
CA LEU A 363 -1.00 -4.19 -0.50
C LEU A 363 -0.63 -4.88 0.82
N ASP A 364 -0.31 -6.18 0.78
CA ASP A 364 0.16 -6.92 1.95
C ASP A 364 1.49 -6.34 2.47
N SER A 365 2.49 -6.16 1.60
CA SER A 365 3.80 -5.61 1.95
C SER A 365 3.68 -4.20 2.53
N ILE A 366 2.88 -3.32 1.93
CA ILE A 366 2.62 -1.95 2.39
C ILE A 366 2.00 -1.99 3.79
N SER A 367 0.95 -2.79 3.99
CA SER A 367 0.23 -2.89 5.27
C SER A 367 1.15 -3.36 6.40
N GLU A 368 1.93 -4.43 6.15
CA GLU A 368 2.86 -4.99 7.13
C GLU A 368 3.96 -3.98 7.50
N HIS A 369 4.62 -3.40 6.49
CA HIS A 369 5.82 -2.59 6.73
C HIS A 369 5.47 -1.21 7.24
N SER A 370 4.42 -0.58 6.73
CA SER A 370 4.02 0.75 7.21
C SER A 370 3.56 0.73 8.66
N LYS A 371 2.89 -0.33 9.12
CA LYS A 371 2.56 -0.49 10.55
C LYS A 371 3.82 -0.57 11.41
N LYS A 372 4.85 -1.29 10.95
CA LYS A 372 6.13 -1.42 11.68
C LYS A 372 6.96 -0.14 11.65
N THR A 373 7.00 0.59 10.54
CA THR A 373 7.86 1.77 10.37
C THR A 373 7.20 3.07 10.83
N LEU A 374 5.86 3.11 10.91
CA LEU A 374 5.08 4.28 11.34
C LEU A 374 4.32 4.06 12.67
N GLN A 375 4.50 2.93 13.36
CA GLN A 375 3.83 2.64 14.64
C GLN A 375 3.93 3.78 15.69
N ASP A 376 5.07 4.48 15.71
CA ASP A 376 5.37 5.52 16.70
C ASP A 376 5.07 6.93 16.15
N VAL A 377 4.44 7.03 14.97
CA VAL A 377 4.09 8.30 14.31
C VAL A 377 2.59 8.58 14.53
N PRO A 378 2.23 9.62 15.31
CA PRO A 378 0.83 9.92 15.61
C PRO A 378 -0.02 10.14 14.34
N GLY A 379 -1.17 9.48 14.28
CA GLY A 379 -2.09 9.52 13.14
C GLY A 379 -1.74 8.56 12.00
N TRP A 380 -0.70 7.74 12.16
CA TRP A 380 -0.23 6.75 11.18
C TRP A 380 -0.11 5.33 11.75
N GLU A 381 -0.70 5.09 12.92
CA GLU A 381 -0.62 3.82 13.66
C GLU A 381 -1.17 2.63 12.85
N GLU A 382 -2.16 2.90 11.99
CA GLU A 382 -2.80 1.90 11.12
C GLU A 382 -2.06 1.65 9.80
N GLY A 383 -0.95 2.35 9.58
CA GLY A 383 -0.12 2.28 8.38
C GLY A 383 -0.70 3.01 7.16
N ILE A 384 -0.04 2.83 6.02
CA ILE A 384 -0.44 3.36 4.72
C ILE A 384 -1.52 2.45 4.12
N ARG A 385 -2.60 3.03 3.59
CA ARG A 385 -3.69 2.29 2.90
C ARG A 385 -4.15 3.04 1.66
N VAL A 386 -4.62 2.28 0.67
CA VAL A 386 -5.23 2.84 -0.54
C VAL A 386 -6.62 3.37 -0.24
N GLU A 387 -6.82 4.65 -0.50
CA GLU A 387 -8.09 5.34 -0.39
C GLU A 387 -8.84 5.28 -1.73
N HIS A 388 -9.69 4.26 -1.88
CA HIS A 388 -10.50 4.04 -3.08
C HIS A 388 -11.67 5.01 -3.20
N GLY A 389 -12.15 5.20 -4.43
CA GLY A 389 -13.22 6.16 -4.76
C GLY A 389 -12.86 7.59 -4.35
N VAL A 390 -11.59 7.96 -4.41
CA VAL A 390 -11.11 9.31 -4.10
C VAL A 390 -10.41 9.86 -5.32
N MET A 391 -10.79 11.05 -5.77
CA MET A 391 -10.15 11.70 -6.91
C MET A 391 -9.73 13.13 -6.58
N PRO A 392 -8.62 13.62 -7.13
CA PRO A 392 -8.28 15.03 -7.05
C PRO A 392 -9.22 15.87 -7.91
N VAL A 393 -9.57 17.07 -7.43
CA VAL A 393 -10.45 18.03 -8.11
C VAL A 393 -9.78 19.37 -8.37
N SER A 394 -8.80 19.77 -7.56
CA SER A 394 -7.97 20.95 -7.82
C SER A 394 -6.53 20.73 -7.36
N PHE A 395 -5.61 21.46 -7.98
CA PHE A 395 -4.19 21.46 -7.69
C PHE A 395 -3.68 22.90 -7.67
N GLU A 396 -2.92 23.23 -6.62
CA GLU A 396 -2.22 24.50 -6.45
C GLU A 396 -0.76 24.21 -6.07
N PHE A 397 0.17 24.98 -6.63
CA PHE A 397 1.60 24.86 -6.37
C PHE A 397 2.18 26.22 -6.00
N ASP A 398 2.78 26.31 -4.81
CA ASP A 398 3.47 27.51 -4.35
C ASP A 398 4.96 27.43 -4.72
N GLU A 399 5.32 28.12 -5.81
CA GLU A 399 6.71 28.16 -6.29
C GLU A 399 7.66 28.86 -5.31
N SER A 400 7.15 29.75 -4.45
CA SER A 400 8.01 30.57 -3.57
C SER A 400 8.70 29.75 -2.48
N VAL A 401 8.12 28.60 -2.12
CA VAL A 401 8.65 27.68 -1.10
C VAL A 401 9.08 26.34 -1.70
N ALA A 402 9.15 26.23 -3.03
CA ALA A 402 9.56 24.99 -3.72
C ALA A 402 10.99 24.55 -3.33
N GLU A 403 11.85 25.50 -2.99
CA GLU A 403 13.24 25.27 -2.58
C GLU A 403 13.42 24.93 -1.10
N ASP A 404 12.38 25.09 -0.27
CA ASP A 404 12.41 24.79 1.17
C ASP A 404 12.04 23.32 1.43
N ASN A 405 13.00 22.50 1.87
CA ASN A 405 12.82 21.05 2.07
C ASN A 405 11.72 20.69 3.10
N ASP A 406 11.38 21.59 4.02
CA ASP A 406 10.36 21.35 5.03
C ASP A 406 8.98 21.91 4.70
N ALA A 407 8.90 22.75 3.66
CA ALA A 407 7.64 23.30 3.19
C ALA A 407 6.74 22.26 2.49
N TYR A 408 5.43 22.54 2.49
CA TYR A 408 4.41 21.80 1.76
C TYR A 408 3.88 22.64 0.58
N PRO A 409 4.65 22.80 -0.51
CA PRO A 409 4.29 23.66 -1.64
C PRO A 409 3.09 23.17 -2.44
N ILE A 410 2.68 21.91 -2.28
CA ILE A 410 1.61 21.28 -3.05
C ILE A 410 0.33 21.30 -2.23
N THR A 411 -0.74 21.85 -2.78
CA THR A 411 -2.09 21.79 -2.20
C THR A 411 -3.04 21.12 -3.18
N VAL A 412 -3.66 20.01 -2.76
CA VAL A 412 -4.61 19.24 -3.58
C VAL A 412 -5.94 19.13 -2.86
N LYS A 413 -7.03 19.46 -3.54
CA LYS A 413 -8.37 19.12 -3.05
C LYS A 413 -8.76 17.75 -3.57
N LEU A 414 -9.19 16.88 -2.67
CA LEU A 414 -9.69 15.55 -2.95
C LEU A 414 -11.21 15.52 -2.76
N ARG A 415 -11.89 14.75 -3.61
CA ARG A 415 -13.33 14.48 -3.52
C ARG A 415 -13.57 12.98 -3.40
N HIS A 416 -14.38 12.61 -2.42
CA HIS A 416 -14.87 11.24 -2.24
C HIS A 416 -16.08 11.00 -3.15
N LEU A 417 -15.96 9.98 -4.00
CA LEU A 417 -16.93 9.59 -5.00
C LEU A 417 -18.01 8.68 -4.43
N SER A 418 -19.19 8.77 -5.00
CA SER A 418 -20.24 7.77 -4.83
C SER A 418 -19.82 6.41 -5.40
N GLU A 419 -20.45 5.33 -4.94
CA GLU A 419 -20.20 3.99 -5.47
C GLU A 419 -20.50 3.90 -6.98
N GLN A 420 -21.47 4.66 -7.48
CA GLN A 420 -21.82 4.73 -8.90
C GLN A 420 -20.76 5.47 -9.72
N GLU A 421 -20.22 6.59 -9.22
CA GLU A 421 -19.13 7.33 -9.88
C GLU A 421 -17.82 6.55 -9.87
N ALA A 422 -17.54 5.82 -8.78
CA ALA A 422 -16.33 5.04 -8.61
C ALA A 422 -16.37 3.71 -9.40
N THR A 423 -17.54 3.28 -9.87
CA THR A 423 -17.70 2.08 -10.70
C THR A 423 -17.58 2.46 -12.19
N PRO A 424 -16.53 1.99 -12.91
CA PRO A 424 -16.40 2.25 -14.34
C PRO A 424 -17.68 1.87 -15.11
N LYS A 425 -18.20 2.78 -15.95
CA LYS A 425 -19.27 2.47 -16.90
C LYS A 425 -18.74 1.47 -17.93
N GLN A 426 -19.08 0.18 -17.78
CA GLN A 426 -18.79 -0.82 -18.82
C GLN A 426 -19.70 -0.56 -20.03
N ALA A 427 -19.16 0.05 -21.08
CA ALA A 427 -19.77 0.07 -22.39
C ALA A 427 -19.49 -1.26 -23.11
N ALA A 428 -20.12 -2.34 -22.68
CA ALA A 428 -20.30 -3.58 -23.45
C ALA A 428 -21.38 -4.48 -22.81
N THR A 429 -22.63 -4.20 -23.17
CA THR A 429 -23.70 -5.17 -23.50
C THR A 429 -23.77 -6.53 -22.80
N SER A 430 -24.76 -6.68 -21.91
CA SER A 430 -25.54 -7.92 -21.80
C SER A 430 -26.88 -7.76 -22.53
N LEU A 431 -26.84 -7.72 -23.86
CA LEU A 431 -28.00 -8.02 -24.70
C LEU A 431 -28.01 -9.55 -24.91
N ASN A 432 -28.29 -10.32 -23.86
CA ASN A 432 -28.77 -11.72 -23.93
C ASN A 432 -29.02 -12.34 -22.54
N GLY A 433 -29.66 -11.59 -21.62
CA GLY A 433 -30.51 -12.15 -20.54
C GLY A 433 -29.92 -13.19 -19.57
N SER A 434 -28.64 -13.55 -19.67
CA SER A 434 -27.95 -14.50 -18.81
C SER A 434 -26.73 -13.77 -18.29
N GLY A 435 -26.90 -13.13 -17.13
CA GLY A 435 -25.75 -12.71 -16.36
C GLY A 435 -24.95 -13.95 -16.01
N LEU A 436 -23.81 -14.15 -16.66
CA LEU A 436 -22.73 -14.95 -16.09
C LEU A 436 -22.18 -14.17 -14.89
N GLN A 437 -22.96 -14.10 -13.82
CA GLN A 437 -22.45 -14.02 -12.47
C GLN A 437 -21.94 -15.42 -12.15
N ASP A 438 -20.78 -15.78 -12.71
CA ASP A 438 -20.18 -17.07 -12.42
C ASP A 438 -19.37 -16.98 -11.13
N GLY A 439 -19.48 -18.01 -10.30
CA GLY A 439 -18.99 -18.09 -8.92
C GLY A 439 -17.47 -18.07 -8.77
N LEU A 440 -16.72 -17.79 -9.84
CA LEU A 440 -15.26 -17.69 -9.88
C LEU A 440 -14.73 -16.30 -9.49
N PHE A 441 -15.57 -15.25 -9.48
CA PHE A 441 -15.22 -14.00 -8.78
C PHE A 441 -14.91 -14.25 -7.29
N ARG A 442 -15.42 -15.34 -6.72
CA ARG A 442 -15.12 -15.81 -5.36
C ARG A 442 -13.98 -16.83 -5.29
N SER A 443 -13.52 -17.43 -6.39
CA SER A 443 -12.48 -18.46 -6.35
C SER A 443 -11.06 -17.90 -6.32
N ASN A 444 -10.87 -16.68 -6.80
CA ASN A 444 -9.59 -15.95 -6.72
C ASN A 444 -9.49 -15.02 -5.51
N LEU A 445 -10.60 -14.87 -4.77
CA LEU A 445 -10.65 -14.16 -3.50
C LEU A 445 -10.40 -15.18 -2.38
N SER A 446 -9.45 -14.89 -1.50
CA SER A 446 -9.38 -15.59 -0.23
C SER A 446 -10.65 -15.26 0.59
N PRO A 447 -11.07 -16.13 1.53
CA PRO A 447 -12.22 -15.85 2.40
C PRO A 447 -12.17 -14.48 3.10
N ASP A 448 -10.96 -13.97 3.38
CA ASP A 448 -10.73 -12.68 4.04
C ASP A 448 -11.05 -11.46 3.13
N ASP A 449 -10.92 -11.60 1.80
CA ASP A 449 -11.11 -10.49 0.86
C ASP A 449 -12.59 -10.05 0.75
N THR A 450 -13.55 -10.94 1.04
CA THR A 450 -14.99 -10.62 0.95
C THR A 450 -15.41 -9.63 2.04
N GLN A 451 -14.91 -9.83 3.26
CA GLN A 451 -15.16 -8.95 4.40
C GLN A 451 -14.50 -7.58 4.17
N GLU A 452 -13.26 -7.57 3.66
CA GLU A 452 -12.52 -6.35 3.32
C GLU A 452 -13.24 -5.51 2.25
N LEU A 453 -13.79 -6.15 1.22
CA LEU A 453 -14.57 -5.48 0.17
C LEU A 453 -15.86 -4.85 0.71
N LEU A 454 -16.55 -5.51 1.64
CA LEU A 454 -17.75 -4.98 2.30
C LEU A 454 -17.43 -3.77 3.18
N GLU A 455 -16.34 -3.83 3.94
CA GLU A 455 -15.86 -2.72 4.77
C GLU A 455 -15.45 -1.51 3.91
N LYS A 456 -14.74 -1.74 2.80
CA LYS A 456 -14.38 -0.67 1.86
C LYS A 456 -15.61 -0.06 1.18
N SER A 457 -16.61 -0.86 0.80
CA SER A 457 -17.88 -0.37 0.24
C SER A 457 -18.64 0.49 1.27
N LYS A 458 -18.64 0.10 2.55
CA LYS A 458 -19.21 0.91 3.63
C LYS A 458 -18.46 2.23 3.83
N ALA A 459 -17.12 2.20 3.84
CA ALA A 459 -16.29 3.40 3.99
C ALA A 459 -16.47 4.40 2.84
N LEU A 460 -16.65 3.92 1.60
CA LEU A 460 -16.98 4.75 0.44
C LEU A 460 -18.30 5.52 0.66
N ARG A 461 -19.35 4.83 1.11
CA ARG A 461 -20.68 5.44 1.35
C ARG A 461 -20.66 6.46 2.48
N GLU A 462 -19.87 6.23 3.52
CA GLU A 462 -19.77 7.16 4.65
C GLU A 462 -19.11 8.50 4.27
N LYS A 463 -18.19 8.50 3.30
CA LYS A 463 -17.45 9.68 2.86
C LYS A 463 -17.97 10.31 1.57
N GLU A 464 -18.97 9.73 0.91
CA GLU A 464 -19.52 10.22 -0.36
C GLU A 464 -19.81 11.73 -0.36
N GLY A 465 -19.35 12.41 -1.42
CA GLY A 465 -19.54 13.85 -1.61
C GLY A 465 -18.70 14.76 -0.71
N ARG A 466 -17.91 14.20 0.22
CA ARG A 466 -16.99 15.00 1.05
C ARG A 466 -15.81 15.47 0.22
N GLU A 467 -15.37 16.69 0.52
CA GLU A 467 -14.11 17.25 0.04
C GLU A 467 -13.14 17.44 1.20
N GLU A 468 -11.86 17.24 0.92
CA GLU A 468 -10.76 17.51 1.85
C GLU A 468 -9.59 18.17 1.11
N THR A 469 -8.72 18.85 1.84
CA THR A 469 -7.52 19.48 1.31
C THR A 469 -6.28 18.81 1.88
N VAL A 470 -5.38 18.37 1.00
CA VAL A 470 -4.11 17.76 1.38
C VAL A 470 -2.97 18.69 0.97
N LYS A 471 -2.12 19.03 1.94
CA LYS A 471 -0.83 19.66 1.66
C LYS A 471 0.27 18.61 1.65
N ALA A 472 1.13 18.64 0.65
CA ALA A 472 2.19 17.64 0.47
C ALA A 472 3.56 18.28 0.26
N LYS A 473 4.62 17.65 0.80
CA LYS A 473 6.01 18.01 0.45
C LYS A 473 6.34 17.57 -0.98
N TYR A 474 5.88 16.37 -1.37
CA TYR A 474 6.04 15.77 -2.69
C TYR A 474 4.75 15.11 -3.18
N MET A 475 4.56 15.02 -4.50
CA MET A 475 3.42 14.33 -5.10
C MET A 475 3.86 13.45 -6.27
N LEU A 476 3.27 12.26 -6.40
CA LEU A 476 3.41 11.38 -7.56
C LEU A 476 2.07 11.24 -8.30
N GLY A 477 2.02 11.62 -9.57
CA GLY A 477 0.95 11.26 -10.50
C GLY A 477 1.23 9.91 -11.18
N ALA A 478 0.54 8.87 -10.71
CA ALA A 478 0.56 7.51 -11.25
C ALA A 478 -0.84 7.11 -11.78
N ASP A 479 -1.58 8.08 -12.32
CA ASP A 479 -3.00 8.01 -12.65
C ASP A 479 -3.31 7.65 -14.12
N GLY A 480 -2.32 7.04 -14.79
CA GLY A 480 -2.46 6.34 -16.06
C GLY A 480 -2.37 7.22 -17.32
N ALA A 481 -2.66 6.63 -18.49
CA ALA A 481 -2.52 7.26 -19.80
C ALA A 481 -3.27 8.60 -19.94
N HIS A 482 -4.40 8.75 -19.24
CA HIS A 482 -5.20 9.97 -19.17
C HIS A 482 -4.96 10.76 -17.88
N SER A 483 -3.72 10.78 -17.40
CA SER A 483 -3.29 11.43 -16.17
C SER A 483 -3.89 12.84 -16.03
N TRP A 484 -4.65 13.01 -14.95
CA TRP A 484 -5.15 14.31 -14.50
C TRP A 484 -3.99 15.17 -14.03
N VAL A 485 -3.05 14.60 -13.28
CA VAL A 485 -1.88 15.34 -12.77
C VAL A 485 -1.06 15.91 -13.92
N ARG A 486 -0.73 15.10 -14.93
CA ARG A 486 -0.01 15.58 -16.13
C ARG A 486 -0.70 16.76 -16.79
N ASN A 487 -2.02 16.69 -16.92
CA ASN A 487 -2.80 17.76 -17.54
C ASN A 487 -2.76 19.06 -16.71
N GLN A 488 -2.78 18.98 -15.36
CA GLN A 488 -2.63 20.16 -14.50
C GLN A 488 -1.25 20.82 -14.65
N LEU A 489 -0.20 20.02 -14.87
CA LEU A 489 1.16 20.51 -15.09
C LEU A 489 1.38 21.08 -16.51
N GLY A 490 0.45 20.86 -17.44
CA GLY A 490 0.58 21.29 -18.83
C GLY A 490 1.57 20.44 -19.67
N PHE A 491 2.06 19.32 -19.13
CA PHE A 491 2.98 18.41 -19.82
C PHE A 491 2.27 17.60 -20.91
N LYS A 492 2.99 17.25 -21.97
CA LYS A 492 2.42 16.62 -23.16
C LYS A 492 3.07 15.28 -23.45
N LEU A 493 2.26 14.33 -23.90
CA LEU A 493 2.73 13.09 -24.49
C LEU A 493 3.03 13.31 -25.98
N GLN A 494 4.30 13.22 -26.34
CA GLN A 494 4.80 13.28 -27.71
C GLN A 494 4.86 11.89 -28.32
N GLY A 495 4.39 11.73 -29.55
CA GLY A 495 4.42 10.48 -30.28
C GLY A 495 3.18 10.26 -31.15
N GLU A 496 3.16 9.16 -31.88
CA GLU A 496 2.15 8.86 -32.88
C GLU A 496 1.24 7.71 -32.46
N SER A 497 0.14 7.52 -33.16
CA SER A 497 -0.76 6.37 -32.98
C SER A 497 -0.89 5.67 -34.30
N THR A 498 -0.73 4.35 -34.30
CA THR A 498 -0.88 3.55 -35.52
C THR A 498 -2.35 3.23 -35.76
N ASP A 499 -2.72 2.92 -36.99
CA ASP A 499 -4.09 2.50 -37.34
C ASP A 499 -4.39 1.04 -36.95
N TYR A 500 -3.41 0.28 -36.45
CA TYR A 500 -3.61 -1.10 -36.04
C TYR A 500 -4.40 -1.22 -34.74
N ILE A 501 -5.44 -2.06 -34.79
CA ILE A 501 -6.28 -2.41 -33.65
C ILE A 501 -5.99 -3.86 -33.25
N TRP A 502 -5.82 -4.08 -31.96
CA TRP A 502 -5.60 -5.40 -31.38
C TRP A 502 -6.71 -5.72 -30.39
N GLY A 503 -7.34 -6.87 -30.57
CA GLY A 503 -8.23 -7.49 -29.59
C GLY A 503 -7.44 -8.33 -28.60
N VAL A 504 -7.90 -8.42 -27.35
CA VAL A 504 -7.34 -9.30 -26.32
C VAL A 504 -8.45 -10.17 -25.76
N LEU A 505 -8.17 -11.45 -25.59
CA LEU A 505 -9.05 -12.42 -24.93
C LEU A 505 -8.29 -13.19 -23.87
N ASP A 506 -8.81 -13.21 -22.64
CA ASP A 506 -8.37 -14.11 -21.57
C ASP A 506 -9.42 -15.23 -21.47
N ILE A 507 -9.07 -16.40 -21.97
CA ILE A 507 -10.00 -17.53 -22.13
C ILE A 507 -9.39 -18.83 -21.61
N ILE A 508 -10.23 -19.82 -21.37
CA ILE A 508 -9.79 -21.22 -21.33
C ILE A 508 -10.06 -21.81 -22.73
N PRO A 509 -9.03 -21.91 -23.60
CA PRO A 509 -9.22 -22.30 -24.98
C PRO A 509 -9.52 -23.80 -25.11
N ILE A 510 -10.40 -24.13 -26.04
CA ILE A 510 -10.65 -25.48 -26.56
C ILE A 510 -10.11 -25.50 -27.99
N THR A 511 -8.95 -26.13 -28.19
CA THR A 511 -8.22 -26.07 -29.45
C THR A 511 -7.38 -27.33 -29.69
N ASP A 512 -7.11 -27.62 -30.96
CA ASP A 512 -6.13 -28.62 -31.41
C ASP A 512 -4.78 -27.98 -31.83
N PHE A 513 -4.59 -26.68 -31.60
CA PHE A 513 -3.32 -26.01 -31.82
C PHE A 513 -2.26 -26.53 -30.83
N PRO A 514 -1.15 -27.14 -31.30
CA PRO A 514 -0.27 -27.95 -30.45
C PRO A 514 0.52 -27.12 -29.43
N ASP A 515 0.76 -25.84 -29.72
CA ASP A 515 1.60 -24.97 -28.88
C ASP A 515 0.79 -23.94 -28.07
N ILE A 516 -0.51 -24.16 -27.84
CA ILE A 516 -1.38 -23.21 -27.12
C ILE A 516 -0.90 -22.90 -25.67
N ARG A 517 -0.07 -23.77 -25.11
CA ARG A 517 0.56 -23.61 -23.79
C ARG A 517 1.97 -23.02 -23.82
N MET A 518 2.47 -22.65 -25.00
CA MET A 518 3.73 -21.94 -25.19
C MET A 518 3.46 -20.49 -25.55
N ARG A 519 4.45 -19.60 -25.32
CA ARG A 519 4.39 -18.28 -25.95
C ARG A 519 4.52 -18.48 -27.46
N CYS A 520 3.61 -17.90 -28.25
CA CYS A 520 3.67 -18.03 -29.71
C CYS A 520 3.58 -16.67 -30.38
N ALA A 521 4.33 -16.50 -31.46
CA ALA A 521 4.10 -15.48 -32.47
C ALA A 521 3.61 -16.18 -33.72
N ILE A 522 2.37 -15.91 -34.12
CA ILE A 522 1.70 -16.56 -35.26
C ILE A 522 1.44 -15.50 -36.32
N HIS A 523 2.02 -15.67 -37.51
CA HIS A 523 1.70 -14.89 -38.69
C HIS A 523 0.93 -15.79 -39.67
N SER A 524 -0.22 -15.31 -40.13
CA SER A 524 -0.91 -15.93 -41.28
C SER A 524 -0.50 -15.25 -42.57
N GLU A 525 -0.76 -15.89 -43.72
CA GLU A 525 -0.45 -15.33 -45.03
C GLU A 525 -1.12 -13.96 -45.26
N SER A 526 -2.38 -13.81 -44.87
CA SER A 526 -3.19 -12.62 -45.19
C SER A 526 -4.25 -12.22 -44.15
N SER A 527 -4.43 -13.01 -43.09
CA SER A 527 -5.49 -12.76 -42.09
C SER A 527 -5.02 -11.96 -40.87
N GLY A 528 -3.72 -11.65 -40.79
CA GLY A 528 -3.08 -10.96 -39.66
C GLY A 528 -2.30 -11.90 -38.74
N SER A 529 -1.99 -11.40 -37.54
CA SER A 529 -1.16 -12.09 -36.55
C SER A 529 -1.86 -12.34 -35.21
N VAL A 530 -1.47 -13.42 -34.53
CA VAL A 530 -1.89 -13.75 -33.16
C VAL A 530 -0.65 -13.94 -32.28
N MET A 531 -0.68 -13.37 -31.07
CA MET A 531 0.27 -13.71 -30.01
C MET A 531 -0.42 -14.53 -28.93
N VAL A 532 0.15 -15.67 -28.59
CA VAL A 532 -0.34 -16.56 -27.52
C VAL A 532 0.50 -16.32 -26.27
N ILE A 533 -0.15 -16.06 -25.14
CA ILE A 533 0.47 -15.92 -23.82
C ILE A 533 -0.18 -16.92 -22.86
N PRO A 534 0.49 -18.02 -22.49
CA PRO A 534 -0.05 -19.02 -21.58
C PRO A 534 -0.08 -18.49 -20.15
N ARG A 535 -1.27 -18.40 -19.55
CA ARG A 535 -1.49 -17.86 -18.20
C ARG A 535 -1.66 -18.95 -17.15
N GLU A 536 -1.71 -18.55 -15.89
CA GLU A 536 -2.00 -19.38 -14.72
C GLU A 536 -3.39 -20.05 -14.82
N ASN A 537 -3.64 -21.09 -14.03
CA ASN A 537 -4.97 -21.71 -13.87
C ASN A 537 -5.67 -22.10 -15.19
N LYS A 538 -4.92 -22.60 -16.18
CA LYS A 538 -5.38 -23.00 -17.54
C LYS A 538 -5.79 -21.84 -18.46
N LEU A 539 -5.75 -20.59 -18.00
CA LEU A 539 -6.04 -19.44 -18.84
C LEU A 539 -4.99 -19.29 -19.94
N VAL A 540 -5.39 -18.73 -21.06
CA VAL A 540 -4.53 -18.28 -22.15
C VAL A 540 -5.00 -16.90 -22.57
N ARG A 541 -4.06 -15.96 -22.59
CA ARG A 541 -4.28 -14.64 -23.17
C ARG A 541 -3.89 -14.68 -24.64
N LEU A 542 -4.80 -14.27 -25.50
CA LEU A 542 -4.57 -14.10 -26.93
C LEU A 542 -4.55 -12.61 -27.24
N TYR A 543 -3.53 -12.15 -27.96
CA TYR A 543 -3.54 -10.86 -28.65
C TYR A 543 -3.80 -11.11 -30.13
N ILE A 544 -4.87 -10.54 -30.68
CA ILE A 544 -5.36 -10.82 -32.02
C ILE A 544 -5.36 -9.52 -32.82
N GLN A 545 -4.65 -9.50 -33.94
CA GLN A 545 -4.74 -8.39 -34.88
C GLN A 545 -6.11 -8.37 -35.54
N LEU A 546 -6.81 -7.24 -35.46
CA LEU A 546 -8.10 -7.06 -36.12
C LEU A 546 -7.88 -6.37 -37.47
N THR A 547 -8.34 -7.02 -38.53
CA THR A 547 -8.48 -6.39 -39.84
C THR A 547 -9.73 -5.50 -39.81
N THR A 548 -9.55 -4.19 -39.90
CA THR A 548 -10.69 -3.27 -40.04
C THR A 548 -11.46 -3.64 -41.31
N MET A 549 -12.67 -4.15 -41.15
CA MET A 549 -13.62 -4.26 -42.25
C MET A 549 -13.83 -2.84 -42.81
N GLU A 550 -13.56 -2.68 -44.11
CA GLU A 550 -13.78 -1.50 -44.96
C GLU A 550 -12.70 -0.40 -44.98
N ASN A 551 -11.70 -0.61 -45.84
CA ASN A 551 -11.21 0.44 -46.75
C ASN A 551 -12.31 0.82 -47.76
N ALA A 552 -13.42 1.39 -47.29
CA ALA A 552 -14.35 2.14 -48.14
C ALA A 552 -14.00 3.63 -47.96
N GLY A 553 -13.34 4.21 -48.97
CA GLY A 553 -12.87 5.59 -49.07
C GLY A 553 -13.27 6.57 -47.95
N GLY A 554 -12.26 7.05 -47.22
CA GLY A 554 -12.34 8.30 -46.45
C GLY A 554 -12.21 8.15 -44.95
N GLY A 555 -10.97 8.00 -44.46
CA GLY A 555 -10.46 8.56 -43.18
C GLY A 555 -11.25 8.41 -41.87
N LYS A 556 -12.30 7.57 -41.80
CA LYS A 556 -13.11 7.40 -40.60
C LYS A 556 -12.50 6.35 -39.68
N ARG A 557 -12.21 6.79 -38.45
CA ARG A 557 -11.77 5.98 -37.31
C ARG A 557 -12.73 4.80 -37.11
N ALA A 558 -12.20 3.58 -36.98
CA ALA A 558 -13.01 2.37 -36.82
C ALA A 558 -14.00 2.50 -35.65
N ASP A 559 -15.26 2.10 -35.89
CA ASP A 559 -16.32 2.16 -34.90
C ASP A 559 -16.12 1.09 -33.82
N ARG A 560 -15.51 1.49 -32.70
CA ARG A 560 -15.21 0.63 -31.55
C ARG A 560 -16.45 -0.04 -30.94
N SER A 561 -17.64 0.52 -31.13
CA SER A 561 -18.88 -0.05 -30.56
C SER A 561 -19.27 -1.40 -31.17
N LYS A 562 -18.67 -1.76 -32.31
CA LYS A 562 -18.92 -3.03 -33.02
C LYS A 562 -17.94 -4.15 -32.67
N ILE A 563 -16.85 -3.85 -31.95
CA ILE A 563 -15.87 -4.87 -31.55
C ILE A 563 -16.37 -5.56 -30.29
N ASN A 564 -16.53 -6.89 -30.34
CA ASN A 564 -16.96 -7.73 -29.24
C ASN A 564 -16.15 -9.06 -29.22
N PRO A 565 -16.25 -9.88 -28.16
CA PRO A 565 -15.48 -11.12 -28.05
C PRO A 565 -15.62 -12.06 -29.24
N ASP A 566 -16.83 -12.18 -29.80
CA ASP A 566 -17.11 -13.08 -30.93
C ASP A 566 -16.37 -12.63 -32.19
N THR A 567 -16.36 -11.32 -32.48
CA THR A 567 -15.61 -10.76 -33.62
C THR A 567 -14.10 -10.91 -33.46
N ILE A 568 -13.59 -10.84 -32.22
CA ILE A 568 -12.17 -11.05 -31.91
C ILE A 568 -11.82 -12.53 -32.10
N LEU A 569 -12.63 -13.45 -31.57
CA LEU A 569 -12.44 -14.89 -31.73
C LEU A 569 -12.49 -15.31 -33.21
N ALA A 570 -13.45 -14.80 -33.97
CA ALA A 570 -13.57 -15.09 -35.40
C ALA A 570 -12.31 -14.67 -36.19
N SER A 571 -11.62 -13.62 -35.74
CA SER A 571 -10.35 -13.20 -36.33
C SER A 571 -9.21 -14.16 -35.93
N ALA A 572 -9.16 -14.61 -34.67
CA ALA A 572 -8.22 -15.64 -34.23
C ALA A 572 -8.39 -16.94 -35.03
N GLN A 573 -9.64 -17.39 -35.23
CA GLN A 573 -9.97 -18.60 -35.99
C GLN A 573 -9.53 -18.52 -37.46
N ARG A 574 -9.59 -17.33 -38.08
CA ARG A 574 -9.07 -17.12 -39.44
C ARG A 574 -7.55 -17.21 -39.49
N ILE A 575 -6.86 -16.58 -38.53
CA ILE A 575 -5.39 -16.54 -38.47
C ILE A 575 -4.81 -17.91 -38.16
N MET A 576 -5.44 -18.69 -37.28
CA MET A 576 -4.92 -19.97 -36.79
C MET A 576 -5.27 -21.19 -37.64
N LYS A 577 -5.87 -21.02 -38.84
CA LYS A 577 -6.18 -22.16 -39.73
C LYS A 577 -4.92 -22.97 -40.06
N PRO A 578 -4.99 -24.32 -40.02
CA PRO A 578 -6.18 -25.17 -40.03
C PRO A 578 -6.67 -25.57 -38.63
N TYR A 579 -6.01 -25.08 -37.58
CA TYR A 579 -6.33 -25.42 -36.20
C TYR A 579 -7.63 -24.75 -35.75
N LYS A 580 -8.41 -25.48 -34.96
CA LYS A 580 -9.69 -25.03 -34.39
C LYS A 580 -9.44 -24.33 -33.07
N ILE A 581 -10.17 -23.26 -32.77
CA ILE A 581 -10.13 -22.62 -31.46
C ILE A 581 -11.52 -22.10 -31.08
N GLU A 582 -11.98 -22.48 -29.90
CA GLU A 582 -13.24 -22.06 -29.28
C GLU A 582 -13.02 -21.83 -27.77
N TYR A 583 -13.99 -21.26 -27.07
CA TYR A 583 -13.97 -21.19 -25.60
C TYR A 583 -15.38 -21.33 -25.03
N ARG A 584 -15.46 -21.78 -23.78
CA ARG A 584 -16.70 -21.73 -22.98
C ARG A 584 -16.63 -20.71 -21.84
N TYR A 585 -15.42 -20.29 -21.49
CA TYR A 585 -15.13 -19.36 -20.43
C TYR A 585 -14.22 -18.25 -20.95
N CYS A 586 -14.65 -17.00 -20.78
CA CYS A 586 -13.86 -15.80 -21.03
C CYS A 586 -13.86 -14.97 -19.76
N ASP A 587 -12.67 -14.82 -19.18
CA ASP A 587 -12.45 -14.08 -17.93
C ASP A 587 -12.50 -12.57 -18.17
N TRP A 588 -11.90 -12.14 -19.28
CA TRP A 588 -11.75 -10.74 -19.64
C TRP A 588 -11.45 -10.57 -21.12
N TRP A 589 -11.81 -9.40 -21.67
CA TRP A 589 -11.44 -9.01 -23.02
C TRP A 589 -11.32 -7.49 -23.15
N THR A 590 -10.59 -7.04 -24.18
CA THR A 590 -10.54 -5.63 -24.57
C THR A 590 -10.18 -5.47 -26.04
N ALA A 591 -10.26 -4.24 -26.55
CA ALA A 591 -9.66 -3.86 -27.81
C ALA A 591 -8.94 -2.52 -27.67
N TYR A 592 -7.67 -2.46 -28.04
CA TYR A 592 -6.86 -1.26 -27.95
C TYR A 592 -6.23 -0.90 -29.30
N GLN A 593 -5.97 0.40 -29.46
CA GLN A 593 -5.20 0.94 -30.57
C GLN A 593 -3.78 1.18 -30.07
N ILE A 594 -2.78 0.84 -30.87
CA ILE A 594 -1.38 1.03 -30.46
C ILE A 594 -1.03 2.52 -30.57
N GLY A 595 -0.68 3.12 -29.44
CA GLY A 595 -0.07 4.44 -29.36
C GLY A 595 1.29 4.35 -28.68
N GLN A 596 2.31 4.92 -29.29
CA GLN A 596 3.65 5.05 -28.70
C GLN A 596 3.90 6.51 -28.38
N ARG A 597 4.00 6.85 -27.09
CA ARG A 597 4.16 8.24 -26.66
C ARG A 597 5.02 8.34 -25.40
N VAL A 598 5.76 9.44 -25.27
CA VAL A 598 6.56 9.80 -24.08
C VAL A 598 6.24 11.22 -23.64
N GLY A 599 6.32 11.49 -22.34
CA GLY A 599 6.20 12.81 -21.74
C GLY A 599 7.39 13.68 -22.11
N ASP A 600 7.11 14.95 -22.43
CA ASP A 600 8.13 15.97 -22.59
C ASP A 600 8.88 16.26 -21.28
N SER A 601 8.19 16.22 -20.13
CA SER A 601 8.77 16.31 -18.80
C SER A 601 8.13 15.32 -17.82
N PHE A 602 8.91 14.86 -16.84
CA PHE A 602 8.47 13.90 -15.82
C PHE A 602 8.34 14.56 -14.43
N SER A 603 8.78 15.81 -14.26
CA SER A 603 8.77 16.48 -12.97
C SER A 603 8.58 18.00 -13.05
N LEU A 604 7.81 18.56 -12.12
CA LEU A 604 7.73 20.00 -11.87
C LEU A 604 8.58 20.33 -10.62
N LYS A 605 9.67 21.09 -10.82
CA LYS A 605 10.56 21.62 -9.76
C LYS A 605 10.99 20.54 -8.74
N GLU A 606 11.11 19.29 -9.19
CA GLU A 606 11.42 18.13 -8.35
C GLU A 606 10.49 17.99 -7.12
N ARG A 607 9.23 18.48 -7.22
CA ARG A 607 8.20 18.41 -6.18
C ARG A 607 7.03 17.53 -6.60
N VAL A 608 6.60 17.68 -7.84
CA VAL A 608 5.56 16.85 -8.45
C VAL A 608 6.18 16.00 -9.53
N PHE A 609 5.99 14.68 -9.46
CA PHE A 609 6.52 13.71 -10.40
C PHE A 609 5.38 12.98 -11.11
N LEU A 610 5.67 12.41 -12.28
CA LEU A 610 4.76 11.53 -13.01
C LEU A 610 5.48 10.21 -13.32
N ALA A 611 4.81 9.08 -13.17
CA ALA A 611 5.39 7.75 -13.45
C ALA A 611 4.45 6.82 -14.21
N GLY A 612 5.04 5.84 -14.90
CA GLY A 612 4.32 4.84 -15.69
C GLY A 612 3.53 5.43 -16.84
N ASP A 613 2.33 4.90 -17.08
CA ASP A 613 1.45 5.34 -18.17
C ASP A 613 1.15 6.86 -18.20
N ALA A 614 1.36 7.56 -17.08
CA ALA A 614 1.26 9.02 -17.04
C ALA A 614 2.33 9.71 -17.91
N VAL A 615 3.49 9.09 -18.12
CA VAL A 615 4.63 9.64 -18.87
C VAL A 615 5.07 8.80 -20.06
N HIS A 616 4.65 7.55 -20.20
CA HIS A 616 4.91 6.80 -21.42
C HIS A 616 3.82 5.78 -21.69
N THR A 617 3.44 5.62 -22.96
CA THR A 617 2.47 4.61 -23.39
C THR A 617 3.03 3.91 -24.61
N HIS A 618 2.92 2.59 -24.69
CA HIS A 618 3.47 1.79 -25.80
C HIS A 618 2.61 0.54 -26.04
N SER A 619 2.94 -0.27 -27.05
CA SER A 619 2.21 -1.51 -27.31
C SER A 619 2.45 -2.57 -26.22
N PRO A 620 1.49 -3.46 -25.93
CA PRO A 620 1.67 -4.53 -24.95
C PRO A 620 2.43 -5.74 -25.53
N LYS A 621 2.86 -5.70 -26.80
CA LYS A 621 3.50 -6.85 -27.49
C LYS A 621 4.77 -7.33 -26.78
N ALA A 622 5.51 -6.43 -26.15
CA ALA A 622 6.70 -6.75 -25.36
C ALA A 622 6.44 -6.92 -23.85
N GLY A 623 5.18 -6.77 -23.40
CA GLY A 623 4.80 -6.91 -21.99
C GLY A 623 5.44 -5.88 -21.05
N GLN A 624 5.89 -4.72 -21.56
CA GLN A 624 6.75 -3.80 -20.80
C GLN A 624 5.99 -2.82 -19.89
N GLY A 625 4.70 -2.57 -20.11
CA GLY A 625 4.01 -1.39 -19.56
C GLY A 625 4.07 -1.34 -18.04
N MET A 626 3.60 -2.42 -17.41
CA MET A 626 3.64 -2.57 -15.96
C MET A 626 5.07 -2.65 -15.41
N ASN A 627 5.99 -3.33 -16.11
CA ASN A 627 7.38 -3.50 -15.66
C ASN A 627 8.13 -2.16 -15.61
N VAL A 628 8.09 -1.39 -16.69
CA VAL A 628 8.76 -0.08 -16.77
C VAL A 628 8.08 0.94 -15.86
N SER A 629 6.75 0.92 -15.77
CA SER A 629 5.98 1.75 -14.83
C SER A 629 6.39 1.53 -13.37
N MET A 630 6.52 0.27 -12.94
CA MET A 630 7.03 -0.03 -11.60
C MET A 630 8.48 0.41 -11.42
N GLN A 631 9.34 0.22 -12.43
CA GLN A 631 10.74 0.64 -12.33
C GLN A 631 10.91 2.16 -12.22
N ASP A 632 10.02 2.96 -12.80
CA ASP A 632 10.05 4.41 -12.61
C ASP A 632 9.85 4.78 -11.14
N ALA A 633 8.81 4.24 -10.51
CA ALA A 633 8.55 4.46 -9.09
C ALA A 633 9.61 3.79 -8.20
N PHE A 634 10.19 2.67 -8.64
CA PHE A 634 11.28 2.01 -7.94
C PHE A 634 12.54 2.90 -7.89
N ASN A 635 12.84 3.58 -8.98
CA ASN A 635 13.94 4.54 -9.09
C ASN A 635 13.68 5.82 -8.28
N LEU A 636 12.46 6.35 -8.30
CA LEU A 636 12.11 7.60 -7.62
C LEU A 636 11.97 7.43 -6.09
N GLY A 637 11.39 6.32 -5.63
CA GLY A 637 10.92 6.16 -4.26
C GLY A 637 12.02 6.31 -3.21
N TRP A 638 13.17 5.68 -3.39
CA TRP A 638 14.28 5.82 -2.44
C TRP A 638 14.87 7.25 -2.43
N LYS A 639 14.88 7.93 -3.58
CA LYS A 639 15.40 9.29 -3.71
C LYS A 639 14.54 10.25 -2.87
N VAL A 640 13.22 10.22 -3.09
CA VAL A 640 12.25 11.01 -2.32
C VAL A 640 12.33 10.68 -0.83
N ALA A 641 12.36 9.39 -0.48
CA ALA A 641 12.46 8.98 0.93
C ALA A 641 13.73 9.52 1.60
N SER A 642 14.89 9.47 0.93
CA SER A 642 16.15 9.96 1.49
C SER A 642 16.20 11.48 1.65
N VAL A 643 15.54 12.23 0.76
CA VAL A 643 15.42 13.69 0.87
C VAL A 643 14.46 14.06 1.99
N VAL A 644 13.30 13.38 2.11
CA VAL A 644 12.35 13.59 3.21
C VAL A 644 12.98 13.28 4.58
N LYS A 645 13.83 12.25 4.65
CA LYS A 645 14.59 11.91 5.87
C LYS A 645 15.73 12.89 6.18
N GLY A 646 16.07 13.78 5.27
CA GLY A 646 17.20 14.70 5.43
C GLY A 646 18.57 14.02 5.37
N THR A 647 18.68 12.85 4.73
CA THR A 647 19.97 12.15 4.51
C THR A 647 20.62 12.50 3.17
N SER A 648 19.83 13.01 2.22
CA SER A 648 20.29 13.39 0.87
C SER A 648 19.82 14.78 0.48
N ASN A 649 20.62 15.48 -0.33
CA ASN A 649 20.27 16.76 -0.93
C ASN A 649 19.17 16.58 -1.99
N ARG A 650 18.26 17.56 -2.11
CA ARG A 650 17.17 17.53 -3.10
C ARG A 650 17.66 17.46 -4.56
N SER A 651 18.90 17.85 -4.84
CA SER A 651 19.52 17.77 -6.17
C SER A 651 19.46 16.37 -6.80
N ILE A 652 19.49 15.30 -5.99
CA ILE A 652 19.42 13.93 -6.51
C ILE A 652 18.07 13.63 -7.19
N LEU A 653 17.01 14.38 -6.88
CA LEU A 653 15.69 14.16 -7.46
C LEU A 653 15.65 14.47 -8.97
N LYS A 654 16.51 15.37 -9.44
CA LYS A 654 16.66 15.68 -10.88
C LYS A 654 17.06 14.45 -11.70
N THR A 655 17.81 13.54 -11.06
CA THR A 655 18.29 12.32 -11.72
C THR A 655 17.15 11.38 -12.10
N TYR A 656 15.96 11.50 -11.51
CA TYR A 656 14.80 10.70 -11.91
C TYR A 656 14.45 10.92 -13.38
N GLN A 657 14.34 12.18 -13.82
CA GLN A 657 13.98 12.47 -15.20
C GLN A 657 15.12 12.07 -16.15
N SER A 658 16.36 12.47 -15.85
CA SER A 658 17.51 12.18 -16.71
C SER A 658 17.72 10.67 -16.90
N GLU A 659 17.43 9.87 -15.87
CA GLU A 659 17.53 8.42 -15.92
C GLU A 659 16.33 7.76 -16.60
N ARG A 660 15.08 8.14 -16.24
CA ARG A 660 13.89 7.38 -16.63
C ARG A 660 13.28 7.82 -17.96
N ARG A 661 13.38 9.11 -18.31
CA ARG A 661 12.89 9.61 -19.60
C ARG A 661 13.64 8.98 -20.76
N ARG A 662 14.96 8.82 -20.63
CA ARG A 662 15.79 8.13 -21.64
C ARG A 662 15.34 6.69 -21.84
N ILE A 663 15.14 5.93 -20.76
CA ILE A 663 14.67 4.54 -20.84
C ILE A 663 13.26 4.45 -21.46
N ALA A 664 12.38 5.39 -21.16
CA ALA A 664 11.07 5.47 -21.80
C ALA A 664 11.17 5.75 -23.32
N GLN A 665 12.12 6.60 -23.73
CA GLN A 665 12.40 6.85 -25.14
C GLN A 665 12.96 5.60 -25.84
N ASP A 666 13.97 4.96 -25.25
CA ASP A 666 14.58 3.72 -25.78
C ASP A 666 13.52 2.61 -25.93
N LEU A 667 12.58 2.53 -24.98
CA LEU A 667 11.43 1.62 -25.02
C LEU A 667 10.49 1.92 -26.19
N ILE A 668 10.22 3.18 -26.46
CA ILE A 668 9.36 3.59 -27.58
C ILE A 668 10.03 3.30 -28.91
N ASP A 669 11.33 3.60 -29.04
CA ASP A 669 12.08 3.35 -30.26
C ASP A 669 12.13 1.84 -30.55
N PHE A 670 12.32 1.04 -29.50
CA PHE A 670 12.22 -0.42 -29.56
C PHE A 670 10.80 -0.88 -29.96
N ASP A 671 9.76 -0.44 -29.26
CA ASP A 671 8.37 -0.84 -29.51
C ASP A 671 7.90 -0.43 -30.92
N HIS A 672 8.35 0.72 -31.40
CA HIS A 672 8.02 1.21 -32.73
C HIS A 672 8.55 0.28 -33.84
N ARG A 673 9.80 -0.19 -33.69
CA ARG A 673 10.37 -1.20 -34.60
C ARG A 673 9.64 -2.54 -34.44
N PHE A 674 9.49 -3.01 -33.22
CA PHE A 674 8.93 -4.34 -32.92
C PHE A 674 7.47 -4.47 -33.33
N SER A 675 6.66 -3.43 -33.08
CA SER A 675 5.24 -3.43 -33.41
C SER A 675 5.02 -3.49 -34.92
N ARG A 676 5.81 -2.77 -35.73
CA ARG A 676 5.75 -2.83 -37.20
C ARG A 676 6.06 -4.24 -37.70
N LEU A 677 7.14 -4.85 -37.20
CA LEU A 677 7.54 -6.21 -37.56
C LEU A 677 6.49 -7.27 -37.15
N PHE A 678 5.73 -7.03 -36.09
CA PHE A 678 4.68 -7.95 -35.67
C PHE A 678 3.34 -7.75 -36.42
N SER A 679 3.09 -6.56 -36.95
CA SER A 679 1.81 -6.18 -37.56
C SER A 679 1.78 -6.24 -39.09
N GLY A 680 2.92 -6.33 -39.76
CA GLY A 680 2.95 -6.46 -41.23
C GLY A 680 2.78 -7.89 -41.71
N ARG A 681 2.58 -8.03 -43.03
CA ARG A 681 2.49 -9.33 -43.70
C ARG A 681 3.88 -9.97 -43.80
N PRO A 682 4.03 -11.29 -43.56
CA PRO A 682 5.29 -11.97 -43.82
C PRO A 682 5.65 -11.91 -45.31
N ALA A 683 6.96 -11.85 -45.62
CA ALA A 683 7.44 -11.89 -47.00
C ALA A 683 7.18 -13.25 -47.65
N LYS A 684 6.73 -13.25 -48.91
CA LYS A 684 6.45 -14.48 -49.67
C LYS A 684 7.72 -15.17 -50.18
N ASP A 685 8.72 -14.38 -50.53
CA ASP A 685 10.04 -14.83 -50.99
C ASP A 685 11.08 -13.71 -50.76
N VAL A 686 12.33 -13.94 -51.17
CA VAL A 686 13.45 -12.98 -51.01
C VAL A 686 13.28 -11.72 -51.88
N LEU A 687 12.38 -11.74 -52.88
CA LEU A 687 12.11 -10.62 -53.79
C LEU A 687 10.95 -9.73 -53.30
N ASP A 688 10.18 -10.18 -52.31
CA ASP A 688 9.08 -9.43 -51.70
C ASP A 688 9.57 -8.39 -50.67
N GLU A 689 10.19 -7.32 -51.17
CA GLU A 689 10.77 -6.23 -50.36
C GLU A 689 9.73 -5.51 -49.47
N GLU A 690 8.43 -5.61 -49.79
CA GLU A 690 7.33 -5.05 -49.00
C GLU A 690 6.88 -5.96 -47.84
N GLY A 691 7.29 -7.22 -47.84
CA GLY A 691 6.99 -8.19 -46.78
C GLY A 691 8.04 -8.20 -45.67
N ILE A 692 7.66 -8.68 -44.49
CA ILE A 692 8.59 -8.75 -43.36
C ILE A 692 9.46 -9.99 -43.46
N SER A 693 10.77 -9.79 -43.39
CA SER A 693 11.75 -10.88 -43.26
C SER A 693 11.62 -11.55 -41.90
N MET A 694 11.48 -12.88 -41.91
CA MET A 694 11.40 -13.68 -40.69
C MET A 694 12.75 -13.76 -39.95
N ASP A 695 13.87 -13.65 -40.66
CA ASP A 695 15.19 -13.56 -40.04
C ASP A 695 15.39 -12.22 -39.34
N GLU A 696 14.90 -11.12 -39.95
CA GLU A 696 14.91 -9.82 -39.28
C GLU A 696 14.00 -9.84 -38.05
N PHE A 697 12.82 -10.43 -38.16
CA PHE A 697 11.89 -10.61 -37.04
C PHE A 697 12.53 -11.40 -35.89
N LYS A 698 13.17 -12.53 -36.18
CA LYS A 698 13.89 -13.34 -35.19
C LYS A 698 15.02 -12.54 -34.53
N ASN A 699 15.83 -11.84 -35.31
CA ASN A 699 16.91 -11.00 -34.79
C ASN A 699 16.40 -9.85 -33.91
N ALA A 700 15.28 -9.23 -34.30
CA ALA A 700 14.61 -8.20 -33.51
C ALA A 700 14.04 -8.76 -32.21
N PHE A 701 13.52 -10.00 -32.21
CA PHE A 701 13.09 -10.72 -31.00
C PHE A 701 14.26 -11.01 -30.07
N VAL A 702 15.36 -11.57 -30.57
CA VAL A 702 16.53 -11.92 -29.74
C VAL A 702 17.15 -10.66 -29.12
N LYS A 703 17.37 -9.60 -29.91
CA LYS A 703 17.85 -8.32 -29.38
C LYS A 703 16.83 -7.66 -28.45
N GLY A 704 15.54 -7.79 -28.79
CA GLY A 704 14.43 -7.27 -28.02
C GLY A 704 14.32 -7.92 -26.64
N ASN A 705 14.61 -9.21 -26.51
CA ASN A 705 14.57 -9.93 -25.23
C ASN A 705 15.57 -9.37 -24.22
N LEU A 706 16.74 -8.89 -24.66
CA LEU A 706 17.70 -8.22 -23.78
C LEU A 706 17.12 -6.95 -23.19
N PHE A 707 16.54 -6.08 -24.02
CA PHE A 707 15.88 -4.85 -23.55
C PHE A 707 14.65 -5.18 -22.69
N ALA A 708 13.80 -6.08 -23.16
CA ALA A 708 12.56 -6.49 -22.52
C ALA A 708 12.78 -7.11 -21.14
N SER A 709 13.90 -7.80 -20.91
CA SER A 709 14.25 -8.36 -19.60
C SER A 709 14.37 -7.29 -18.49
N GLY A 710 14.58 -6.03 -18.88
CA GLY A 710 14.79 -4.89 -17.99
C GLY A 710 16.19 -4.82 -17.37
N VAL A 711 17.09 -5.79 -17.64
CA VAL A 711 18.42 -5.82 -17.04
C VAL A 711 19.45 -4.97 -17.79
N ALA A 712 19.14 -4.57 -19.03
CA ALA A 712 20.03 -3.82 -19.91
C ALA A 712 20.03 -2.30 -19.67
N VAL A 713 19.23 -1.82 -18.71
CA VAL A 713 19.18 -0.40 -18.34
C VAL A 713 20.57 0.07 -17.92
N ASP A 714 21.05 1.11 -18.59
CA ASP A 714 22.35 1.73 -18.32
C ASP A 714 22.23 3.25 -18.15
N TYR A 715 22.39 3.72 -16.91
CA TYR A 715 22.26 5.13 -16.57
C TYR A 715 23.52 5.94 -16.95
N GLY A 716 23.29 7.19 -17.37
CA GLY A 716 24.34 8.16 -17.69
C GLY A 716 25.05 8.71 -16.44
N ALA A 717 26.05 9.55 -16.69
CA ALA A 717 26.80 10.23 -15.63
C ALA A 717 25.90 11.22 -14.86
N SER A 718 26.01 11.19 -13.53
CA SER A 718 25.30 12.11 -12.63
C SER A 718 26.01 12.18 -11.28
N VAL A 719 25.52 13.02 -10.37
CA VAL A 719 26.00 13.09 -8.97
C VAL A 719 25.92 11.75 -8.23
N ILE A 720 25.03 10.83 -8.64
CA ILE A 720 24.87 9.49 -8.06
C ILE A 720 25.35 8.36 -8.98
N VAL A 721 25.96 8.66 -10.13
CA VAL A 721 26.52 7.66 -11.06
C VAL A 721 27.87 8.16 -11.55
N ALA A 722 28.95 7.64 -10.97
CA ALA A 722 30.34 8.06 -11.17
C ALA A 722 30.93 7.58 -12.51
N LYS A 723 30.31 8.01 -13.61
CA LYS A 723 30.76 7.81 -14.98
C LYS A 723 31.41 9.06 -15.55
N ALA A 724 32.28 8.85 -16.53
CA ALA A 724 32.75 9.92 -17.40
C ALA A 724 31.61 10.40 -18.32
N GLY A 725 31.65 11.67 -18.71
CA GLY A 725 30.73 12.28 -19.69
C GLY A 725 30.04 13.54 -19.19
N ASP A 726 29.17 14.09 -20.03
CA ASP A 726 28.40 15.31 -19.77
C ASP A 726 26.93 14.92 -19.61
N SER A 727 26.28 15.30 -18.50
CA SER A 727 24.88 14.96 -18.26
C SER A 727 23.92 15.58 -19.27
N ILE A 728 24.22 16.78 -19.77
CA ILE A 728 23.38 17.49 -20.74
C ILE A 728 23.40 16.75 -22.08
N ALA A 729 24.59 16.34 -22.51
CA ALA A 729 24.79 15.65 -23.78
C ALA A 729 24.23 14.21 -23.80
N GLN A 730 23.95 13.61 -22.64
CA GLN A 730 23.60 12.19 -22.50
C GLN A 730 22.10 11.87 -22.49
N GLY A 731 21.21 12.87 -22.63
CA GLY A 731 19.78 12.57 -22.63
C GLY A 731 18.86 13.75 -22.92
N ASP A 732 18.29 14.32 -21.86
CA ASP A 732 17.12 15.20 -21.90
C ASP A 732 17.43 16.68 -21.66
N GLY A 733 18.71 17.04 -21.55
CA GLY A 733 19.16 18.41 -21.26
C GLY A 733 19.14 18.79 -19.78
N THR A 734 18.85 17.85 -18.85
CA THR A 734 18.87 18.12 -17.42
C THR A 734 20.30 18.11 -16.88
N GLU A 735 20.72 19.20 -16.23
CA GLU A 735 21.99 19.26 -15.52
C GLU A 735 21.90 18.49 -14.20
N VAL A 736 22.64 17.37 -14.11
CA VAL A 736 22.62 16.46 -12.98
C VAL A 736 24.02 16.07 -12.48
N LEU A 737 25.08 16.69 -12.99
CA LEU A 737 26.39 16.56 -12.39
C LEU A 737 26.45 17.39 -11.10
N GLY A 738 27.18 16.87 -10.12
CA GLY A 738 27.48 17.60 -8.89
C GLY A 738 28.60 18.62 -9.10
N GLU A 739 29.06 19.21 -8.00
CA GLU A 739 30.23 20.08 -8.03
C GLU A 739 31.46 19.34 -8.57
N GLU A 740 32.19 19.96 -9.51
CA GLU A 740 33.36 19.33 -10.14
C GLU A 740 34.44 18.92 -9.10
N ALA A 741 34.55 19.69 -8.00
CA ALA A 741 35.45 19.37 -6.89
C ALA A 741 35.10 18.07 -6.16
N LEU A 742 33.82 17.68 -6.15
CA LEU A 742 33.29 16.45 -5.52
C LEU A 742 33.04 15.32 -6.54
N ARG A 743 33.25 15.58 -7.82
CA ARG A 743 33.09 14.59 -8.88
C ARG A 743 34.16 13.50 -8.83
N VAL A 744 33.73 12.25 -8.93
CA VAL A 744 34.59 11.06 -9.06
C VAL A 744 34.24 10.27 -10.31
N ILE A 745 35.23 9.56 -10.87
CA ILE A 745 35.06 8.68 -12.03
C ILE A 745 35.53 7.28 -11.62
N SER A 746 34.71 6.28 -11.94
CA SER A 746 34.99 4.90 -11.58
C SER A 746 36.15 4.30 -12.38
N ALA A 747 36.93 3.44 -11.73
CA ALA A 747 37.93 2.59 -12.37
C ALA A 747 37.27 1.25 -12.75
N GLN A 748 36.56 1.23 -13.88
CA GLN A 748 35.76 0.08 -14.33
C GLN A 748 36.57 -1.21 -14.53
N ASP A 749 37.89 -1.10 -14.77
CA ASP A 749 38.82 -2.23 -14.90
C ASP A 749 38.98 -3.05 -13.60
N ARG A 750 38.50 -2.55 -12.45
CA ARG A 750 38.57 -3.27 -11.17
C ARG A 750 37.47 -4.32 -10.97
N ALA A 751 36.37 -4.18 -11.69
CA ALA A 751 35.26 -5.13 -11.69
C ALA A 751 34.62 -5.13 -13.08
N THR A 752 35.19 -5.88 -14.02
CA THR A 752 34.84 -5.71 -15.44
C THR A 752 33.39 -6.04 -15.75
N GLU A 753 32.76 -6.95 -15.00
CA GLU A 753 31.36 -7.35 -15.24
C GLU A 753 30.37 -6.57 -14.36
N VAL A 754 30.85 -5.78 -13.40
CA VAL A 754 30.04 -4.88 -12.58
C VAL A 754 30.00 -3.50 -13.21
N LYS A 755 29.21 -3.37 -14.29
CA LYS A 755 29.13 -2.14 -15.07
C LYS A 755 28.48 -1.01 -14.26
N VAL A 756 29.18 0.10 -14.09
CA VAL A 756 28.60 1.33 -13.50
C VAL A 756 27.38 1.75 -14.32
N GLY A 757 26.33 2.27 -13.68
CA GLY A 757 25.08 2.67 -14.31
C GLY A 757 24.11 1.52 -14.60
N MET A 758 24.54 0.26 -14.50
CA MET A 758 23.69 -0.92 -14.64
C MET A 758 23.35 -1.54 -13.27
N ARG A 759 22.35 -2.42 -13.25
CA ARG A 759 21.99 -3.19 -12.05
C ARG A 759 23.09 -4.21 -11.71
N MET A 760 23.42 -4.33 -10.42
CA MET A 760 24.43 -5.30 -9.93
C MET A 760 24.07 -6.74 -10.36
N PRO A 761 24.91 -7.48 -11.11
CA PRO A 761 24.62 -8.89 -11.41
C PRO A 761 24.64 -9.76 -10.15
N SER A 762 24.05 -10.95 -10.22
CA SER A 762 23.95 -11.85 -9.06
C SER A 762 24.64 -13.18 -9.32
N PHE A 763 25.66 -13.48 -8.51
CA PHE A 763 26.28 -14.79 -8.44
C PHE A 763 26.14 -15.39 -7.04
N LYS A 764 26.38 -16.69 -6.90
CA LYS A 764 26.28 -17.36 -5.60
C LYS A 764 27.51 -17.05 -4.76
N VAL A 765 27.29 -16.72 -3.49
CA VAL A 765 28.32 -16.50 -2.47
C VAL A 765 27.94 -17.29 -1.22
N LEU A 766 28.92 -17.64 -0.39
CA LEU A 766 28.65 -18.29 0.89
C LEU A 766 28.70 -17.29 2.01
N ASN A 767 27.74 -17.31 2.92
CA ASN A 767 27.87 -16.57 4.17
C ASN A 767 29.03 -17.16 5.01
N GLN A 768 29.89 -16.30 5.55
CA GLN A 768 31.10 -16.72 6.25
C GLN A 768 30.80 -17.45 7.57
N ALA A 769 29.72 -17.07 8.26
CA ALA A 769 29.36 -17.59 9.57
C ALA A 769 28.67 -18.96 9.51
N ASP A 770 27.77 -19.18 8.55
CA ASP A 770 26.93 -20.39 8.51
C ASP A 770 27.12 -21.25 7.24
N ALA A 771 27.96 -20.83 6.30
CA ALA A 771 28.20 -21.47 5.00
C ALA A 771 26.96 -21.56 4.09
N ARG A 772 25.89 -20.82 4.40
CA ARG A 772 24.69 -20.80 3.56
C ARG A 772 25.00 -20.15 2.20
N PRO A 773 24.66 -20.79 1.07
CA PRO A 773 24.72 -20.16 -0.23
C PRO A 773 23.60 -19.11 -0.38
N TRP A 774 23.97 -17.98 -0.98
CA TRP A 774 23.08 -16.88 -1.31
C TRP A 774 23.35 -16.42 -2.73
N HIS A 775 22.30 -16.17 -3.50
CA HIS A 775 22.45 -15.25 -4.63
C HIS A 775 22.71 -13.85 -4.06
N PHE A 776 23.81 -13.21 -4.46
CA PHE A 776 24.24 -11.94 -3.84
C PHE A 776 23.14 -10.85 -3.82
N GLN A 777 22.29 -10.76 -4.86
CA GLN A 777 21.17 -9.81 -4.88
C GLN A 777 20.12 -10.05 -3.78
N GLU A 778 19.99 -11.26 -3.22
CA GLU A 778 19.08 -11.54 -2.10
C GLU A 778 19.46 -10.75 -0.84
N LEU A 779 20.73 -10.36 -0.71
CA LEU A 779 21.25 -9.53 0.38
C LEU A 779 20.94 -8.04 0.18
N LEU A 780 20.61 -7.62 -1.05
CA LEU A 780 20.40 -6.22 -1.43
C LEU A 780 18.94 -5.80 -1.26
N LYS A 781 18.45 -5.79 -0.01
CA LYS A 781 17.04 -5.49 0.30
C LYS A 781 16.63 -4.05 -0.04
N SER A 782 15.39 -3.84 -0.47
CA SER A 782 14.89 -2.49 -0.77
C SER A 782 14.36 -1.79 0.48
N ASN A 783 15.31 -1.30 1.30
CA ASN A 783 15.10 -0.66 2.60
C ASN A 783 15.58 0.80 2.66
N GLY A 784 16.07 1.34 1.53
CA GLY A 784 16.52 2.73 1.41
C GLY A 784 18.02 2.94 1.67
N THR A 785 18.76 1.87 1.99
CA THR A 785 20.19 1.96 2.30
C THR A 785 21.06 1.86 1.05
N TRP A 786 22.10 2.68 1.00
CA TRP A 786 23.21 2.50 0.06
C TRP A 786 24.07 1.32 0.50
N ARG A 787 24.79 0.68 -0.43
CA ARG A 787 25.75 -0.38 -0.09
C ARG A 787 27.15 -0.02 -0.52
N LEU A 788 28.10 -0.29 0.34
CA LEU A 788 29.51 -0.46 0.00
C LEU A 788 29.81 -1.96 -0.01
N VAL A 789 30.03 -2.52 -1.20
CA VAL A 789 30.46 -3.91 -1.38
C VAL A 789 31.98 -3.94 -1.50
N VAL A 790 32.65 -4.55 -0.53
CA VAL A 790 34.10 -4.70 -0.48
C VAL A 790 34.48 -6.11 -0.92
N PHE A 791 35.09 -6.21 -2.10
CA PHE A 791 35.76 -7.43 -2.55
C PHE A 791 37.15 -7.46 -1.93
N ALA A 792 37.28 -8.14 -0.79
CA ALA A 792 38.47 -8.13 0.06
C ALA A 792 39.70 -8.83 -0.55
N GLY A 793 39.52 -9.61 -1.63
CA GLY A 793 40.55 -10.48 -2.19
C GLY A 793 40.91 -11.65 -1.27
N ASP A 794 42.07 -12.25 -1.52
CA ASP A 794 42.66 -13.27 -0.66
C ASP A 794 43.47 -12.62 0.47
N ILE A 795 42.88 -12.56 1.66
CA ILE A 795 43.46 -11.94 2.87
C ILE A 795 44.28 -12.92 3.71
N VAL A 796 44.29 -14.20 3.38
CA VAL A 796 45.09 -15.22 4.08
C VAL A 796 46.36 -15.51 3.30
N GLY A 797 46.24 -15.73 1.99
CA GLY A 797 47.38 -16.03 1.11
C GLY A 797 48.26 -14.81 0.80
N ILE A 798 47.75 -13.59 0.98
CA ILE A 798 48.44 -12.35 0.58
C ILE A 798 48.49 -11.35 1.75
N PRO A 799 49.60 -11.30 2.52
CA PRO A 799 49.72 -10.41 3.68
C PRO A 799 49.54 -8.92 3.38
N SER A 800 49.98 -8.45 2.21
CA SER A 800 49.77 -7.05 1.80
C SER A 800 48.30 -6.73 1.55
N GLN A 801 47.50 -7.72 1.12
CA GLN A 801 46.06 -7.53 0.92
C GLN A 801 45.33 -7.44 2.24
N ARG A 802 45.75 -8.24 3.23
CA ARG A 802 45.29 -8.16 4.61
C ARG A 802 45.53 -6.77 5.20
N GLU A 803 46.73 -6.23 5.05
CA GLU A 803 47.08 -4.90 5.54
C GLU A 803 46.18 -3.80 4.92
N ARG A 804 45.90 -3.88 3.62
CA ARG A 804 44.98 -2.95 2.94
C ARG A 804 43.57 -3.02 3.50
N LEU A 805 43.05 -4.22 3.79
CA LEU A 805 41.74 -4.40 4.40
C LEU A 805 41.70 -3.80 5.82
N ASP A 806 42.74 -4.03 6.62
CA ASP A 806 42.83 -3.50 7.98
C ASP A 806 42.87 -1.96 7.99
N GLN A 807 43.67 -1.35 7.10
CA GLN A 807 43.73 0.11 6.93
C GLN A 807 42.39 0.71 6.48
N LEU A 808 41.68 0.06 5.56
CA LEU A 808 40.33 0.46 5.17
C LEU A 808 39.36 0.35 6.36
N GLY A 809 39.46 -0.74 7.12
CA GLY A 809 38.67 -0.98 8.32
C GLY A 809 38.83 0.13 9.37
N GLU A 810 40.08 0.56 9.61
CA GLU A 810 40.38 1.68 10.52
C GLU A 810 39.73 2.99 10.05
N LYS A 811 39.85 3.32 8.75
CA LYS A 811 39.26 4.54 8.18
C LYS A 811 37.74 4.52 8.26
N LEU A 812 37.10 3.42 7.85
CA LEU A 812 35.64 3.25 7.92
C LEU A 812 35.12 3.24 9.37
N GLY A 813 35.89 2.67 10.29
CA GLY A 813 35.56 2.61 11.73
C GLY A 813 35.78 3.93 12.48
N SER A 814 36.52 4.88 11.91
CA SER A 814 36.83 6.17 12.54
C SER A 814 35.58 7.01 12.85
N ALA A 815 35.68 7.95 13.80
CA ALA A 815 34.58 8.85 14.16
C ALA A 815 34.16 9.79 13.01
N THR A 816 35.12 10.14 12.15
CA THR A 816 34.95 11.06 11.02
C THR A 816 34.63 10.34 9.71
N SER A 817 34.34 9.04 9.75
CA SER A 817 34.10 8.28 8.52
C SER A 817 32.79 8.70 7.86
N PHE A 818 32.67 8.57 6.53
CA PHE A 818 31.40 8.83 5.84
C PHE A 818 30.26 7.94 6.36
N LEU A 819 30.58 6.74 6.89
CA LEU A 819 29.59 5.86 7.52
C LEU A 819 28.94 6.52 8.74
N LYS A 820 29.71 7.27 9.55
CA LYS A 820 29.20 7.96 10.75
C LYS A 820 28.70 9.38 10.45
N ARG A 821 29.41 10.14 9.61
CA ARG A 821 29.04 11.52 9.21
C ARG A 821 27.63 11.62 8.63
N PHE A 822 27.22 10.63 7.85
CA PHE A 822 25.92 10.62 7.16
C PHE A 822 24.85 9.79 7.85
N THR A 823 25.17 9.07 8.93
CA THR A 823 24.20 8.26 9.69
C THR A 823 23.67 9.05 10.88
N PRO A 824 22.34 9.22 11.03
CA PRO A 824 21.78 9.99 12.15
C PRO A 824 22.23 9.44 13.52
N PRO A 825 22.56 10.32 14.49
CA PRO A 825 22.97 9.86 15.82
C PRO A 825 21.92 8.96 16.48
N GLY A 826 22.34 7.79 16.96
CA GLY A 826 21.45 6.81 17.59
C GLY A 826 20.65 5.94 16.62
N ALA A 827 20.72 6.20 15.31
CA ALA A 827 20.24 5.24 14.32
C ALA A 827 21.19 4.04 14.25
N ARG A 828 20.70 2.92 13.67
CA ARG A 828 21.55 1.75 13.41
C ARG A 828 22.71 2.12 12.48
N TYR A 829 23.87 1.50 12.69
CA TYR A 829 25.10 1.73 11.92
C TYR A 829 24.93 1.53 10.41
N ASP A 830 23.97 0.70 9.98
CA ASP A 830 23.69 0.35 8.58
C ASP A 830 22.41 0.99 8.04
N SER A 831 21.85 1.97 8.75
CA SER A 831 20.56 2.60 8.38
C SER A 831 20.63 3.55 7.18
N VAL A 832 21.84 3.97 6.77
CA VAL A 832 22.06 4.84 5.60
C VAL A 832 23.01 4.17 4.61
N ILE A 833 24.16 3.68 5.08
CA ILE A 833 25.16 2.98 4.28
C ILE A 833 25.48 1.65 4.94
N GLU A 834 25.23 0.57 4.21
CA GLU A 834 25.49 -0.80 4.62
C GLU A 834 26.79 -1.32 3.99
N VAL A 835 27.67 -1.89 4.80
CA VAL A 835 28.90 -2.51 4.29
C VAL A 835 28.70 -4.02 4.15
N LEU A 836 28.91 -4.56 2.95
CA LEU A 836 28.93 -5.99 2.67
C LEU A 836 30.33 -6.39 2.17
N THR A 837 30.85 -7.50 2.65
CA THR A 837 32.20 -7.97 2.33
C THR A 837 32.12 -9.31 1.62
N LEU A 838 32.88 -9.48 0.54
CA LEU A 838 33.10 -10.74 -0.15
C LEU A 838 34.61 -11.00 -0.24
N HIS A 839 35.12 -12.11 0.28
CA HIS A 839 36.56 -12.46 0.21
C HIS A 839 36.81 -13.69 -0.66
N ALA A 840 38.04 -13.82 -1.17
CA ALA A 840 38.49 -14.94 -2.01
C ALA A 840 39.34 -15.98 -1.25
N SER A 841 39.65 -15.74 0.03
CA SER A 841 40.31 -16.74 0.88
C SER A 841 39.41 -17.95 1.12
N LYS A 842 40.01 -19.12 1.29
CA LYS A 842 39.31 -20.35 1.65
C LYS A 842 38.51 -20.15 2.95
N ARG A 843 37.21 -20.45 2.92
CA ARG A 843 36.27 -20.16 4.01
C ARG A 843 36.69 -20.76 5.36
N GLN A 844 37.35 -21.92 5.31
CA GLN A 844 37.78 -22.70 6.49
C GLN A 844 39.02 -22.13 7.17
N ASP A 845 39.81 -21.30 6.47
CA ASP A 845 41.10 -20.82 6.96
C ASP A 845 40.97 -19.44 7.64
N VAL A 846 39.76 -18.87 7.66
CA VAL A 846 39.45 -17.56 8.22
C VAL A 846 38.09 -17.58 8.93
N THR A 847 37.90 -16.73 9.93
CA THR A 847 36.65 -16.53 10.66
C THR A 847 36.17 -15.08 10.48
N ILE A 848 34.91 -14.80 10.84
CA ILE A 848 34.42 -13.42 10.83
C ILE A 848 35.22 -12.50 11.76
N PHE A 849 35.84 -13.05 12.82
CA PHE A 849 36.58 -12.29 13.82
C PHE A 849 37.96 -11.86 13.35
N ASP A 850 38.43 -12.44 12.24
CA ASP A 850 39.64 -12.02 11.60
C ASP A 850 39.44 -10.71 10.80
N PHE A 851 38.22 -10.23 10.55
CA PHE A 851 38.04 -8.96 9.83
C PHE A 851 38.17 -7.76 10.78
N PRO A 852 38.25 -6.50 10.30
CA PRO A 852 38.02 -5.32 11.14
C PRO A 852 36.56 -5.15 11.59
N GLU A 853 36.32 -4.61 12.79
CA GLU A 853 34.98 -4.59 13.43
C GLU A 853 33.88 -3.98 12.54
N VAL A 854 34.22 -2.95 11.78
CA VAL A 854 33.29 -2.26 10.87
C VAL A 854 32.64 -3.17 9.82
N PHE A 855 33.26 -4.31 9.49
CA PHE A 855 32.73 -5.30 8.55
C PHE A 855 31.83 -6.36 9.21
N ARG A 856 31.79 -6.40 10.54
CA ARG A 856 30.91 -7.25 11.36
C ARG A 856 30.58 -6.49 12.66
N PRO A 857 29.83 -5.39 12.57
CA PRO A 857 29.63 -4.50 13.70
C PRO A 857 28.91 -5.20 14.86
N TRP A 858 29.22 -4.77 16.09
CA TRP A 858 28.52 -5.19 17.29
C TRP A 858 27.39 -4.22 17.66
N HIS A 859 26.27 -4.74 18.14
CA HIS A 859 25.15 -3.96 18.67
C HIS A 859 24.71 -4.50 20.05
N PRO A 860 24.42 -3.63 21.05
CA PRO A 860 24.06 -4.08 22.41
C PRO A 860 22.87 -5.03 22.48
N ARG A 861 21.89 -4.85 21.59
CA ARG A 861 20.68 -5.68 21.55
C ARG A 861 20.84 -6.92 20.67
N ASP A 862 21.59 -6.79 19.57
CA ASP A 862 21.57 -7.79 18.48
C ASP A 862 22.86 -8.63 18.44
N GLY A 863 23.88 -8.27 19.22
CA GLY A 863 25.19 -8.91 19.22
C GLY A 863 26.00 -8.57 17.97
N TRP A 864 26.86 -9.50 17.55
CA TRP A 864 27.63 -9.40 16.31
C TRP A 864 26.74 -9.59 15.08
N ASP A 865 26.99 -8.81 14.02
CA ASP A 865 26.31 -9.00 12.74
C ASP A 865 26.97 -10.09 11.89
N TYR A 866 26.32 -11.25 11.80
CA TYR A 866 26.80 -12.43 11.09
C TYR A 866 26.49 -12.42 9.58
N TRP A 867 25.77 -11.40 9.07
CA TRP A 867 25.27 -11.36 7.69
C TRP A 867 26.02 -10.40 6.78
N LYS A 868 27.14 -9.84 7.23
CA LYS A 868 27.92 -8.83 6.48
C LYS A 868 29.12 -9.39 5.73
N ILE A 869 29.59 -10.60 6.05
CA ILE A 869 30.81 -11.19 5.45
C ILE A 869 30.47 -12.48 4.71
N HIS A 870 30.93 -12.56 3.47
CA HIS A 870 30.71 -13.67 2.55
C HIS A 870 32.03 -14.13 1.92
N ALA A 871 32.06 -15.37 1.45
CA ALA A 871 33.20 -15.99 0.79
C ALA A 871 32.81 -16.46 -0.63
N ASP A 872 33.75 -16.30 -1.55
CA ASP A 872 33.72 -16.97 -2.84
C ASP A 872 34.42 -18.32 -2.72
N ASP A 873 33.69 -19.33 -2.26
CA ASP A 873 34.18 -20.69 -2.05
C ASP A 873 33.12 -21.73 -2.45
N VAL A 874 33.49 -23.02 -2.45
CA VAL A 874 32.63 -24.12 -2.87
C VAL A 874 31.54 -24.41 -1.84
N SER A 875 30.27 -24.36 -2.27
CA SER A 875 29.13 -24.86 -1.49
C SER A 875 29.11 -26.39 -1.49
N TYR A 876 28.77 -27.00 -0.36
CA TYR A 876 28.59 -28.45 -0.25
C TYR A 876 27.47 -29.00 -1.15
N HIS A 877 26.42 -28.21 -1.41
CA HIS A 877 25.21 -28.67 -2.09
C HIS A 877 24.92 -27.96 -3.40
N GLU A 878 25.51 -26.78 -3.62
CA GLU A 878 25.18 -25.93 -4.76
C GLU A 878 26.38 -25.63 -5.68
N GLY A 879 27.53 -26.26 -5.42
CA GLY A 879 28.74 -26.10 -6.21
C GLY A 879 29.46 -24.76 -5.97
N PHE A 880 30.34 -24.39 -6.89
CA PHE A 880 31.11 -23.15 -6.79
C PHE A 880 30.44 -22.02 -7.58
N GLY A 881 30.13 -20.92 -6.91
CA GLY A 881 29.58 -19.72 -7.55
C GLY A 881 30.58 -18.95 -8.41
N ASP A 882 31.88 -19.11 -8.15
CA ASP A 882 33.01 -18.43 -8.80
C ASP A 882 32.77 -16.93 -8.98
N ALA A 883 32.32 -16.29 -7.90
CA ALA A 883 31.84 -14.93 -7.87
C ALA A 883 32.90 -13.91 -8.32
N TYR A 884 34.17 -14.04 -7.90
CA TYR A 884 35.22 -13.10 -8.32
C TYR A 884 35.41 -13.09 -9.84
N THR A 885 35.50 -14.28 -10.44
CA THR A 885 35.64 -14.43 -11.90
C THR A 885 34.41 -13.87 -12.61
N ASN A 886 33.22 -14.22 -12.15
CA ASN A 886 31.96 -13.79 -12.74
C ASN A 886 31.67 -12.29 -12.58
N TYR A 887 32.19 -11.65 -11.53
CA TYR A 887 32.17 -10.20 -11.34
C TYR A 887 33.32 -9.48 -12.08
N GLY A 888 34.30 -10.23 -12.61
CA GLY A 888 35.48 -9.67 -13.25
C GLY A 888 36.39 -8.92 -12.27
N VAL A 889 36.48 -9.41 -11.03
CA VAL A 889 37.30 -8.83 -9.96
C VAL A 889 38.54 -9.70 -9.76
N ASP A 890 39.72 -9.06 -9.71
CA ASP A 890 40.96 -9.76 -9.44
C ASP A 890 41.04 -10.23 -7.97
N ARG A 891 41.30 -11.52 -7.76
CA ARG A 891 41.34 -12.15 -6.44
C ARG A 891 42.48 -11.65 -5.55
N THR A 892 43.54 -11.11 -6.14
CA THR A 892 44.72 -10.64 -5.38
C THR A 892 44.61 -9.18 -4.97
N ARG A 893 43.99 -8.37 -5.82
CA ARG A 893 43.85 -6.92 -5.66
C ARG A 893 42.55 -6.54 -4.95
N GLY A 894 41.49 -7.29 -5.19
CA GLY A 894 40.14 -6.91 -4.76
C GLY A 894 39.61 -5.66 -5.48
N ALA A 895 38.44 -5.20 -5.04
CA ALA A 895 37.76 -4.01 -5.54
C ALA A 895 36.76 -3.49 -4.50
N ALA A 896 36.24 -2.29 -4.71
CA ALA A 896 35.09 -1.79 -3.98
C ALA A 896 34.03 -1.27 -4.95
N VAL A 897 32.77 -1.50 -4.60
CA VAL A 897 31.61 -1.14 -5.41
C VAL A 897 30.58 -0.43 -4.53
N ILE A 898 30.12 0.74 -4.96
CA ILE A 898 29.00 1.43 -4.30
C ILE A 898 27.72 1.14 -5.08
N LEU A 899 26.70 0.64 -4.38
CA LEU A 899 25.38 0.38 -4.93
C LEU A 899 24.34 1.32 -4.31
N ARG A 900 23.42 1.77 -5.16
CA ARG A 900 22.24 2.53 -4.76
C ARG A 900 21.24 1.66 -3.99
N PRO A 901 20.29 2.28 -3.28
CA PRO A 901 19.17 1.57 -2.69
C PRO A 901 18.31 0.79 -3.70
N ASP A 902 18.31 1.18 -4.98
CA ASP A 902 17.65 0.47 -6.09
C ASP A 902 18.54 -0.58 -6.80
N GLN A 903 19.66 -0.95 -6.17
CA GLN A 903 20.61 -1.98 -6.60
C GLN A 903 21.42 -1.67 -7.88
N TYR A 904 21.36 -0.43 -8.37
CA TYR A 904 22.21 0.04 -9.46
C TYR A 904 23.62 0.39 -8.98
N VAL A 905 24.62 0.07 -9.81
CA VAL A 905 26.03 0.35 -9.53
C VAL A 905 26.30 1.83 -9.77
N SER A 906 26.79 2.51 -8.73
CA SER A 906 27.10 3.93 -8.77
C SER A 906 28.57 4.23 -8.92
N TRP A 907 29.44 3.41 -8.34
CA TRP A 907 30.88 3.60 -8.38
C TRP A 907 31.61 2.26 -8.28
N VAL A 908 32.75 2.16 -8.96
CA VAL A 908 33.68 1.03 -8.91
C VAL A 908 35.10 1.58 -8.78
N GLY A 909 35.91 1.03 -7.89
CA GLY A 909 37.31 1.42 -7.74
C GLY A 909 38.16 0.44 -6.97
N ASP A 910 39.36 0.88 -6.60
CA ASP A 910 40.23 0.09 -5.73
C ASP A 910 39.58 -0.13 -4.36
N MET A 911 39.81 -1.32 -3.80
CA MET A 911 39.22 -1.75 -2.53
C MET A 911 39.38 -0.71 -1.40
N ASP A 912 40.56 -0.09 -1.33
CA ASP A 912 41.02 0.80 -0.27
C ASP A 912 41.02 2.29 -0.67
N ASP A 913 40.38 2.66 -1.78
CA ASP A 913 40.22 4.06 -2.22
C ASP A 913 39.14 4.80 -1.41
N TYR A 914 39.38 4.90 -0.10
CA TYR A 914 38.52 5.60 0.85
C TYR A 914 38.25 7.04 0.42
N ALA A 915 39.25 7.73 -0.13
CA ALA A 915 39.15 9.14 -0.50
C ALA A 915 38.12 9.35 -1.62
N SER A 916 38.13 8.51 -2.65
CA SER A 916 37.10 8.58 -3.70
C SER A 916 35.71 8.21 -3.17
N MET A 917 35.60 7.22 -2.28
CA MET A 917 34.30 6.85 -1.68
C MET A 917 33.71 7.99 -0.83
N ASP A 918 34.52 8.59 0.04
CA ASP A 918 34.13 9.72 0.89
C ASP A 918 33.70 10.93 0.05
N LYS A 919 34.46 11.22 -1.00
CA LYS A 919 34.16 12.30 -1.96
C LYS A 919 32.86 12.03 -2.73
N PHE A 920 32.61 10.79 -3.15
CA PHE A 920 31.37 10.39 -3.83
C PHE A 920 30.13 10.69 -2.96
N PHE A 921 30.11 10.20 -1.71
CA PHE A 921 28.97 10.42 -0.82
C PHE A 921 28.82 11.90 -0.43
N SER A 922 29.93 12.59 -0.19
CA SER A 922 29.93 14.03 0.10
C SER A 922 29.33 14.88 -1.04
N GLY A 923 29.30 14.37 -2.26
CA GLY A 923 28.70 15.05 -3.42
C GLY A 923 27.18 15.27 -3.30
N PHE A 924 26.47 14.52 -2.46
CA PHE A 924 25.01 14.63 -2.35
C PHE A 924 24.41 14.29 -0.98
N MET A 925 25.12 13.62 -0.07
CA MET A 925 24.60 13.32 1.26
C MET A 925 24.66 14.53 2.19
N VAL A 926 23.74 14.58 3.15
CA VAL A 926 23.65 15.64 4.16
C VAL A 926 24.31 15.16 5.45
N GLU A 927 25.30 15.90 5.94
CA GLU A 927 25.94 15.60 7.22
C GLU A 927 24.95 15.72 8.38
N GLN A 928 25.01 14.75 9.29
CA GLN A 928 24.10 14.68 10.42
C GLN A 928 24.70 15.41 11.62
N PRO A 929 23.93 16.27 12.32
CA PRO A 929 24.45 17.07 13.42
C PRO A 929 24.94 16.20 14.56
N GLU A 930 26.14 16.46 15.08
CA GLU A 930 26.65 15.79 16.28
C GLU A 930 25.71 16.04 17.46
N ARG A 931 25.49 15.00 18.27
CA ARG A 931 24.68 15.10 19.49
C ARG A 931 25.38 16.08 20.44
N GLN A 932 24.85 17.29 20.62
CA GLN A 932 25.14 18.07 21.82
C GLN A 932 24.62 17.26 23.00
N LEU A 933 25.52 16.55 23.68
CA LEU A 933 25.26 15.95 24.98
C LEU A 933 24.95 17.09 25.95
N THR A 934 23.68 17.50 26.04
CA THR A 934 23.21 18.23 27.20
C THR A 934 23.21 17.24 28.36
N GLU A 935 23.96 17.57 29.42
CA GLU A 935 24.18 16.76 30.64
C GLU A 935 22.91 16.29 31.37
N LYS A 936 21.71 16.60 30.86
CA LYS A 936 20.42 16.25 31.46
C LYS A 936 19.90 14.84 31.18
N THR A 937 20.52 14.05 30.30
CA THR A 937 20.01 12.71 29.95
C THR A 937 20.80 11.54 30.55
N ALA A 938 21.84 11.80 31.34
CA ALA A 938 22.55 10.75 32.07
C ALA A 938 21.82 10.28 33.36
N ALA A 939 20.73 10.95 33.77
CA ALA A 939 19.98 10.65 34.99
C ALA A 939 18.76 9.73 34.80
N ASP A 940 18.30 9.49 33.57
CA ASP A 940 17.06 8.74 33.27
C ASP A 940 17.30 7.41 32.51
N ALA A 941 18.53 6.91 32.45
CA ALA A 941 18.75 5.53 32.03
C ALA A 941 18.31 4.58 33.16
N PRO A 942 17.43 3.59 32.91
CA PRO A 942 17.07 2.63 33.94
C PRO A 942 18.34 1.85 34.34
N VAL A 943 18.75 2.04 35.60
CA VAL A 943 19.74 1.21 36.26
C VAL A 943 19.17 -0.21 36.35
N VAL A 944 19.57 -1.07 35.42
CA VAL A 944 19.42 -2.52 35.60
C VAL A 944 20.51 -2.95 36.56
N ASP A 945 20.19 -2.88 37.84
CA ASP A 945 21.03 -3.41 38.90
C ASP A 945 21.00 -4.94 38.84
N GLY A 946 22.18 -5.56 38.80
CA GLY A 946 22.34 -7.00 38.94
C GLY A 946 22.80 -7.72 37.67
N ILE A 947 24.09 -7.61 37.36
CA ILE A 947 25.02 -8.75 37.18
C ILE A 947 26.40 -8.19 37.50
N SER A 948 26.89 -8.53 38.70
CA SER A 948 28.27 -8.27 39.10
C SER A 948 29.22 -9.03 38.17
N ARG A 949 30.18 -8.29 37.59
CA ARG A 949 31.38 -8.83 36.95
C ARG A 949 32.01 -9.88 37.85
N VAL A 950 31.99 -11.14 37.44
CA VAL A 950 32.94 -12.13 37.96
C VAL A 950 34.22 -11.98 37.15
N SER A 951 35.25 -11.45 37.78
CA SER A 951 36.61 -11.44 37.25
C SER A 951 37.13 -12.87 37.14
N LEU A 952 37.61 -13.23 35.97
CA LEU A 952 38.44 -14.40 35.74
C LEU A 952 39.82 -14.17 36.39
N GLN A 953 39.90 -14.42 37.69
CA GLN A 953 41.10 -14.64 38.48
C GLN A 953 40.60 -15.26 39.80
N ASP A 954 41.24 -16.35 40.23
CA ASP A 954 40.91 -17.18 41.39
C ASP A 954 39.99 -18.39 41.13
N ALA A 955 40.51 -19.35 40.36
CA ALA A 955 40.12 -20.75 40.48
C ALA A 955 41.33 -21.67 40.32
N GLU A 956 42.32 -21.51 41.21
CA GLU A 956 43.25 -22.57 41.54
C GLU A 956 43.06 -22.96 43.01
N ARG A 957 42.89 -24.27 43.21
CA ARG A 957 42.98 -25.07 44.45
C ARG A 957 41.68 -25.67 44.97
N ASP A 958 41.86 -26.93 45.33
CA ASP A 958 41.03 -27.86 46.07
C ASP A 958 39.92 -28.58 45.29
N GLY A 959 40.29 -29.78 44.81
CA GLY A 959 39.36 -30.80 44.38
C GLY A 959 38.79 -31.59 45.54
N ALA A 960 37.66 -32.24 45.29
CA ALA A 960 37.34 -33.59 45.79
C ALA A 960 36.08 -34.09 45.08
N ASP A 961 36.26 -35.23 44.41
CA ASP A 961 35.37 -36.38 44.35
C ASP A 961 33.87 -36.21 43.99
N GLY A 962 33.44 -36.88 42.92
CA GLY A 962 32.04 -36.89 42.49
C GLY A 962 31.81 -37.53 41.13
N SER A 963 32.21 -38.80 40.97
CA SER A 963 31.88 -39.65 39.82
C SER A 963 30.37 -39.93 39.71
N ILE A 964 29.75 -39.70 38.55
CA ILE A 964 28.47 -40.33 38.12
C ILE A 964 28.51 -40.56 36.58
N PRO A 965 27.97 -41.69 36.06
CA PRO A 965 28.60 -42.46 34.98
C PRO A 965 27.97 -42.31 33.60
N ALA A 966 28.73 -42.78 32.61
CA ALA A 966 28.30 -43.00 31.23
C ALA A 966 27.27 -44.13 31.11
N THR A 967 26.26 -43.94 30.27
CA THR A 967 25.49 -45.04 29.67
C THR A 967 25.39 -44.86 28.16
N ASN A 968 25.92 -45.88 27.48
CA ASN A 968 25.83 -46.16 26.06
C ASN A 968 24.39 -46.26 25.56
N GLY A 969 24.18 -45.85 24.31
CA GLY A 969 22.98 -46.12 23.54
C GLY A 969 23.20 -45.88 22.05
N ALA A 970 23.97 -46.75 21.41
CA ALA A 970 24.07 -46.82 19.95
C ALA A 970 22.86 -47.59 19.38
N VAL A 971 22.16 -47.01 18.39
CA VAL A 971 21.46 -47.79 17.36
C VAL A 971 21.61 -47.08 16.02
N ALA A 972 22.21 -47.82 15.07
CA ALA A 972 22.35 -47.48 13.67
C ALA A 972 21.00 -47.58 12.93
N GLY A 973 20.80 -46.74 11.91
CA GLY A 973 19.71 -46.82 10.96
C GLY A 973 20.16 -46.29 9.60
N THR A 974 20.33 -47.19 8.66
CA THR A 974 20.89 -47.07 7.31
C THR A 974 20.05 -46.27 6.32
N ALA A 975 20.73 -45.64 5.37
CA ALA A 975 20.20 -45.06 4.14
C ALA A 975 19.68 -46.12 3.14
N ALA A 976 18.65 -45.77 2.34
CA ALA A 976 18.58 -45.93 0.88
C ALA A 976 17.14 -45.73 0.34
N ALA A 977 16.96 -44.73 -0.52
CA ALA A 977 16.20 -44.70 -1.79
C ALA A 977 15.79 -43.25 -2.13
#